data_AF-A0A3D3NY74-F1
#
_entry.id   AF-A0A3D3NY74-F1
#
_cell.length_a   1.000
_cell.length_b   1.000
_cell.length_c   1.000
_cell.angle_alpha   90.00
_cell.angle_beta   90.00
_cell.angle_gamma   90.00
#
_symmetry.space_group_name_H-M   'P 1'
#
loop_
_entity.id
_entity.type
_entity.pdbx_description
1 polymer ?
#
loop_
_entity_poly.entity_id
_entity_poly.type
_entity_poly.pdbx_seq_one_letter_code
_entity_poly.pdbx_strand_id
1 'polypeptide(L)'
;MWRMKFVTAALLLLIVITLHAEDWPQFRGVNGSGVSVSRGLPGEFSAEKNVLWKARLGDGVGSAIIKGGVVFATGMAGEGRVALHALDAASGAVKWRSEFETGTLPRITPPNSHAASTPAADGERVYVHFSTIGLLAFDAATGKEVWRHSMPRPAYLMDWGAAASPVVHEGKVIFCQDDDLAPFLVAVDAATGREVWKTPRPDMLAGYALPVLCEAGGRVDLVVAGSGKMKGYDPATGRELWTCNTLLRTIMTSPVVHEGVVYLAVQSYGDSTRTLKHALLEWLDTNQDGILAREETPKEFHERFDASDKNKNGLIDPEEIDTAFQSPDNMAAGGNIIQAIKGGGSGDVTKTHVLWNLDHKTPSNIASPLLYHGRLHIVKGGGMASCYDAKDGAQLWDRVRLGNFGDYFASPVAADGKIFIAGKNGFVVVLEDGAELKVLGKNDMGEEIIATPSIADGRLYIRTRENLFCIASGGSKAVLADSAAVAAPVEMTLSPVVSGRVWNGYTGNAMGQESWSEAELEQRLEQLKKLGYTTVAVPGKIAPFAPIRVDGDTGGRKAFRGARTFENPDVAAITTRFREKAAKLGFEVVTADPVAVSVLPGNEFPDEKTLAALVTPLCGEGVAARMWLGFQAVDKAARLIAENDPALGIPAPDMITRHLNAGEAPPAWLVEVKGLYATAMNEMYRANTRAREGSRSFTLYQAKRMESAFHFLNAIEAMHKAAADATIRAESLTAAQESLYNALNAWSDAARDSSDRGAIALLNEHGYRVLKKQAAQGE
;
A
#
# COMPACT_ATOMS: atom_id res chain seq x y z
N MET A 1 -73.79 8.86 52.61
CA MET A 1 -73.15 7.70 51.95
C MET A 1 -72.97 8.09 50.49
N TRP A 2 -71.83 8.60 50.00
CA TRP A 2 -70.49 7.98 49.92
C TRP A 2 -70.62 6.59 49.31
N ARG A 3 -70.14 6.25 48.10
CA ARG A 3 -68.86 6.50 47.40
C ARG A 3 -69.07 6.18 45.90
N MET A 4 -68.52 6.93 44.92
CA MET A 4 -67.14 6.82 44.39
C MET A 4 -66.84 5.42 43.78
N LYS A 5 -66.30 5.15 42.57
CA LYS A 5 -65.44 5.90 41.64
C LYS A 5 -65.18 5.07 40.35
N PHE A 6 -64.97 5.80 39.23
CA PHE A 6 -63.92 5.66 38.21
C PHE A 6 -64.04 4.59 37.10
N VAL A 7 -64.31 5.10 35.90
CA VAL A 7 -63.95 4.51 34.61
C VAL A 7 -62.43 4.65 34.45
N THR A 8 -61.69 3.54 34.53
CA THR A 8 -60.28 3.47 34.14
C THR A 8 -60.19 3.16 32.65
N ALA A 9 -59.99 4.19 31.83
CA ALA A 9 -59.44 4.04 30.48
C ALA A 9 -57.92 3.85 30.63
N ALA A 10 -57.43 2.63 30.43
CA ALA A 10 -56.02 2.33 30.40
C ALA A 10 -55.42 2.84 29.08
N LEU A 11 -54.70 3.96 29.14
CA LEU A 11 -53.87 4.47 28.06
C LEU A 11 -52.61 3.58 27.99
N LEU A 12 -52.58 2.63 27.06
CA LEU A 12 -51.37 1.89 26.70
C LEU A 12 -50.40 2.87 26.03
N LEU A 13 -49.44 3.40 26.79
CA LEU A 13 -48.26 4.05 26.22
C LEU A 13 -47.43 2.97 25.50
N LEU A 14 -47.67 2.82 24.20
CA LEU A 14 -46.70 2.18 23.31
C LEU A 14 -45.46 3.06 23.31
N ILE A 15 -44.47 2.70 24.13
CA ILE A 15 -43.10 3.17 23.95
C ILE A 15 -42.65 2.57 22.63
N VAL A 16 -42.80 3.33 21.55
CA VAL A 16 -42.17 3.02 20.27
C VAL A 16 -40.68 3.22 20.52
N ILE A 17 -39.97 2.12 20.80
CA ILE A 17 -38.52 2.10 20.74
C ILE A 17 -38.18 2.24 19.26
N THR A 18 -37.94 3.47 18.82
CA THR A 18 -37.33 3.71 17.53
C THR A 18 -35.90 3.20 17.61
N LEU A 19 -35.67 1.97 17.12
CA LEU A 19 -34.31 1.50 16.85
C LEU A 19 -33.70 2.46 15.83
N HIS A 20 -32.82 3.34 16.31
CA HIS A 20 -31.99 4.16 15.45
C HIS A 20 -30.79 3.33 15.03
N ALA A 21 -30.48 3.34 13.72
CA ALA A 21 -29.23 2.80 13.21
C ALA A 21 -28.05 3.53 13.85
N GLU A 22 -27.00 2.80 14.21
CA GLU A 22 -25.75 3.39 14.65
C GLU A 22 -25.08 4.14 13.49
N ASP A 23 -24.54 5.32 13.79
CA ASP A 23 -23.90 6.17 12.80
C ASP A 23 -22.37 6.13 12.93
N TRP A 24 -21.71 6.10 11.78
CA TRP A 24 -20.28 6.34 11.59
C TRP A 24 -20.11 7.44 10.54
N PRO A 25 -20.41 8.71 10.90
CA PRO A 25 -20.82 9.73 9.92
C PRO A 25 -19.68 10.37 9.13
N GLN A 26 -18.42 10.11 9.49
CA GLN A 26 -17.24 10.74 8.88
C GLN A 26 -16.00 9.85 9.06
N PHE A 27 -14.83 10.28 8.59
CA PHE A 27 -13.58 9.55 8.77
C PHE A 27 -13.34 9.20 10.25
N ARG A 28 -13.09 7.91 10.52
CA ARG A 28 -12.96 7.35 11.88
C ARG A 28 -14.17 7.60 12.80
N GLY A 29 -15.37 7.79 12.24
CA GLY A 29 -16.61 7.84 13.01
C GLY A 29 -16.79 9.16 13.75
N VAL A 30 -17.58 9.12 14.84
CA VAL A 30 -17.92 10.33 15.61
C VAL A 30 -16.64 11.00 16.11
N ASN A 31 -16.47 12.28 15.73
CA ASN A 31 -15.32 13.10 16.07
C ASN A 31 -13.95 12.50 15.69
N GLY A 32 -13.89 11.60 14.71
CA GLY A 32 -12.64 10.95 14.30
C GLY A 32 -12.03 9.97 15.31
N SER A 33 -12.80 9.58 16.34
CA SER A 33 -12.30 8.78 17.47
C SER A 33 -11.79 7.38 17.08
N GLY A 34 -12.40 6.76 16.07
CA GLY A 34 -12.20 5.35 15.72
C GLY A 34 -12.93 4.39 16.65
N VAL A 35 -13.88 4.87 17.46
CA VAL A 35 -14.60 4.06 18.46
C VAL A 35 -16.09 4.00 18.12
N SER A 36 -16.67 2.80 18.26
CA SER A 36 -18.11 2.53 18.10
C SER A 36 -18.67 1.83 19.35
N VAL A 37 -19.99 1.95 19.54
CA VAL A 37 -20.72 1.28 20.62
C VAL A 37 -21.31 -0.07 20.19
N SER A 38 -21.11 -0.45 18.94
CA SER A 38 -21.50 -1.74 18.37
C SER A 38 -21.05 -2.92 19.23
N ARG A 39 -21.83 -4.00 19.17
CA ARG A 39 -21.57 -5.27 19.86
C ARG A 39 -21.72 -6.45 18.91
N GLY A 40 -21.16 -7.60 19.29
CA GLY A 40 -21.30 -8.84 18.52
C GLY A 40 -20.44 -8.88 17.26
N LEU A 41 -19.36 -8.10 17.22
CA LEU A 41 -18.43 -8.08 16.08
C LEU A 41 -17.59 -9.35 16.04
N PRO A 42 -17.35 -9.93 14.85
CA PRO A 42 -16.61 -11.18 14.72
C PRO A 42 -15.12 -10.99 14.97
N GLY A 43 -14.48 -11.95 15.66
CA GLY A 43 -13.02 -12.03 15.77
C GLY A 43 -12.35 -12.71 14.58
N GLU A 44 -13.09 -13.56 13.87
CA GLU A 44 -12.63 -14.31 12.70
C GLU A 44 -13.54 -14.08 11.49
N PHE A 45 -12.97 -13.74 10.34
CA PHE A 45 -13.64 -13.50 9.07
C PHE A 45 -12.62 -13.58 7.93
N SER A 46 -13.07 -13.46 6.68
CA SER A 46 -12.21 -13.33 5.50
C SER A 46 -12.98 -12.66 4.36
N ALA A 47 -12.39 -12.61 3.17
CA ALA A 47 -13.09 -12.27 1.94
C ALA A 47 -14.33 -13.15 1.65
N GLU A 48 -14.48 -14.28 2.33
CA GLU A 48 -15.49 -15.32 2.07
C GLU A 48 -16.26 -15.76 3.33
N LYS A 49 -15.65 -15.61 4.53
CA LYS A 49 -16.23 -16.00 5.82
C LYS A 49 -16.81 -14.78 6.55
N ASN A 50 -18.02 -14.91 7.09
CA ASN A 50 -18.72 -13.85 7.83
C ASN A 50 -18.99 -12.59 7.00
N VAL A 51 -19.07 -12.73 5.67
CA VAL A 51 -19.42 -11.64 4.75
C VAL A 51 -20.94 -11.62 4.56
N LEU A 52 -21.58 -10.50 4.92
CA LEU A 52 -22.99 -10.27 4.61
C LEU A 52 -23.18 -9.91 3.14
N TRP A 53 -22.37 -8.97 2.65
CA TRP A 53 -22.37 -8.54 1.26
C TRP A 53 -21.02 -7.95 0.86
N LYS A 54 -20.79 -7.85 -0.46
CA LYS A 54 -19.63 -7.24 -1.08
C LYS A 54 -20.08 -6.39 -2.27
N ALA A 55 -19.54 -5.19 -2.40
CA ALA A 55 -19.79 -4.29 -3.52
C ALA A 55 -18.47 -3.83 -4.16
N ARG A 56 -18.41 -3.76 -5.49
CA ARG A 56 -17.27 -3.19 -6.22
C ARG A 56 -17.49 -1.69 -6.40
N LEU A 57 -16.53 -0.87 -5.98
CA LEU A 57 -16.59 0.59 -6.05
C LEU A 57 -15.55 1.21 -7.00
N GLY A 58 -14.61 0.41 -7.50
CA GLY A 58 -13.45 0.89 -8.27
C GLY A 58 -12.27 1.26 -7.38
N ASP A 59 -11.14 1.64 -7.97
CA ASP A 59 -9.94 2.09 -7.24
C ASP A 59 -10.26 3.20 -6.23
N GLY A 60 -9.82 3.07 -4.99
CA GLY A 60 -10.03 4.10 -3.99
C GLY A 60 -9.45 3.74 -2.63
N VAL A 61 -9.11 4.75 -1.85
CA VAL A 61 -8.54 4.59 -0.50
C VAL A 61 -9.26 5.41 0.57
N GLY A 62 -10.30 6.15 0.18
CA GLY A 62 -11.23 6.77 1.12
C GLY A 62 -12.05 5.73 1.89
N SER A 63 -12.26 5.97 3.18
CA SER A 63 -13.03 5.05 4.03
C SER A 63 -14.53 5.12 3.72
N ALA A 64 -15.26 4.06 4.04
CA ALA A 64 -16.72 4.09 3.99
C ALA A 64 -17.27 4.78 5.24
N ILE A 65 -18.37 5.51 5.14
CA ILE A 65 -19.11 6.06 6.28
C ILE A 65 -20.53 5.51 6.32
N ILE A 66 -21.16 5.53 7.49
CA ILE A 66 -22.51 5.02 7.69
C ILE A 66 -23.34 6.11 8.34
N LYS A 67 -24.47 6.45 7.73
CA LYS A 67 -25.42 7.43 8.30
C LYS A 67 -26.85 7.00 7.98
N GLY A 68 -27.68 6.81 9.00
CA GLY A 68 -29.09 6.46 8.82
C GLY A 68 -29.32 5.19 8.02
N GLY A 69 -28.47 4.17 8.22
CA GLY A 69 -28.55 2.89 7.49
C GLY A 69 -28.08 2.94 6.03
N VAL A 70 -27.42 4.03 5.61
CA VAL A 70 -26.82 4.16 4.26
C VAL A 70 -25.30 4.21 4.39
N VAL A 71 -24.61 3.47 3.53
CA VAL A 71 -23.15 3.47 3.42
C VAL A 71 -22.73 4.39 2.29
N PHE A 72 -21.87 5.38 2.56
CA PHE A 72 -21.29 6.24 1.54
C PHE A 72 -19.79 5.99 1.39
N ALA A 73 -19.31 5.91 0.15
CA ALA A 73 -17.90 5.69 -0.14
C ALA A 73 -17.49 6.26 -1.50
N THR A 74 -16.21 6.64 -1.62
CA THR A 74 -15.62 7.13 -2.87
C THR A 74 -14.91 6.02 -3.65
N GLY A 75 -14.83 6.19 -4.97
CA GLY A 75 -14.09 5.31 -5.86
C GLY A 75 -13.85 5.97 -7.23
N MET A 76 -12.87 5.48 -7.97
CA MET A 76 -12.65 5.86 -9.36
C MET A 76 -13.69 5.19 -10.24
N ALA A 77 -14.25 5.94 -11.19
CA ALA A 77 -15.21 5.44 -12.18
C ALA A 77 -14.58 5.20 -13.55
N GLY A 78 -13.25 5.21 -13.63
CA GLY A 78 -12.47 5.16 -14.86
C GLY A 78 -11.35 6.21 -14.84
N GLU A 79 -10.61 6.30 -15.95
CA GLU A 79 -9.61 7.36 -16.12
C GLU A 79 -10.28 8.73 -16.14
N GLY A 80 -9.80 9.67 -15.34
CA GLY A 80 -10.36 11.03 -15.27
C GLY A 80 -11.76 11.13 -14.68
N ARG A 81 -12.27 10.08 -14.01
CA ARG A 81 -13.61 10.09 -13.38
C ARG A 81 -13.59 9.52 -11.97
N VAL A 82 -14.33 10.19 -11.09
CA VAL A 82 -14.57 9.76 -9.70
C VAL A 82 -16.06 9.53 -9.46
N ALA A 83 -16.38 8.72 -8.46
CA ALA A 83 -17.73 8.40 -8.05
C ALA A 83 -17.91 8.54 -6.54
N LEU A 84 -19.12 8.95 -6.16
CA LEU A 84 -19.67 8.78 -4.83
C LEU A 84 -20.76 7.72 -4.89
N HIS A 85 -20.62 6.69 -4.06
CA HIS A 85 -21.55 5.57 -3.98
C HIS A 85 -22.40 5.70 -2.72
N ALA A 86 -23.69 5.38 -2.82
CA ALA A 86 -24.57 5.14 -1.68
C ALA A 86 -25.16 3.73 -1.75
N LEU A 87 -24.94 2.94 -0.71
CA LEU A 87 -25.43 1.56 -0.60
C LEU A 87 -26.34 1.43 0.61
N ASP A 88 -27.33 0.55 0.53
CA ASP A 88 -28.08 0.12 1.70
C ASP A 88 -27.16 -0.69 2.65
N ALA A 89 -27.09 -0.30 3.92
CA ALA A 89 -26.15 -0.91 4.87
C ALA A 89 -26.47 -2.39 5.16
N ALA A 90 -27.74 -2.79 5.06
CA ALA A 90 -28.17 -4.16 5.34
C ALA A 90 -27.89 -5.12 4.19
N SER A 91 -28.14 -4.70 2.95
CA SER A 91 -28.10 -5.56 1.77
C SER A 91 -26.90 -5.32 0.86
N GLY A 92 -26.25 -4.16 0.95
CA GLY A 92 -25.22 -3.73 0.00
C GLY A 92 -25.79 -3.28 -1.35
N ALA A 93 -27.12 -3.23 -1.50
CA ALA A 93 -27.75 -2.80 -2.73
C ALA A 93 -27.43 -1.33 -3.01
N VAL A 94 -27.08 -1.02 -4.26
CA VAL A 94 -26.83 0.35 -4.69
C VAL A 94 -28.13 1.15 -4.62
N LYS A 95 -28.16 2.19 -3.78
CA LYS A 95 -29.26 3.15 -3.73
C LYS A 95 -29.12 4.18 -4.85
N TRP A 96 -27.91 4.72 -4.99
CA TRP A 96 -27.54 5.61 -6.08
C TRP A 96 -26.01 5.65 -6.22
N ARG A 97 -25.56 6.14 -7.38
CA ARG A 97 -24.15 6.40 -7.70
C ARG A 97 -24.08 7.69 -8.52
N SER A 98 -23.24 8.62 -8.09
CA SER A 98 -23.02 9.88 -8.80
C SER A 98 -21.57 9.94 -9.27
N GLU A 99 -21.36 10.17 -10.57
CA GLU A 99 -20.05 10.20 -11.22
C GLU A 99 -19.69 11.61 -11.70
N PHE A 100 -18.40 11.94 -11.68
CA PHE A 100 -17.89 13.27 -12.00
C PHE A 100 -16.60 13.18 -12.82
N GLU A 101 -16.53 13.98 -13.87
CA GLU A 101 -15.29 14.29 -14.58
C GLU A 101 -14.36 15.08 -13.67
N THR A 102 -13.13 14.63 -13.52
CA THR A 102 -12.13 15.29 -12.68
C THR A 102 -11.33 16.34 -13.43
N GLY A 103 -11.40 16.36 -14.77
CA GLY A 103 -10.41 17.03 -15.60
C GLY A 103 -9.03 16.37 -15.44
N THR A 104 -7.97 17.13 -15.70
CA THR A 104 -6.58 16.63 -15.64
C THR A 104 -6.18 16.27 -14.21
N LEU A 105 -5.97 14.98 -13.99
CA LEU A 105 -5.51 14.45 -12.70
C LEU A 105 -4.03 14.76 -12.47
N PRO A 106 -3.65 15.28 -11.29
CA PRO A 106 -2.24 15.48 -10.95
C PRO A 106 -1.54 14.14 -10.75
N ARG A 107 -0.21 14.13 -10.83
CA ARG A 107 0.57 12.96 -10.44
C ARG A 107 0.36 12.70 -8.94
N ILE A 108 0.21 11.43 -8.57
CA ILE A 108 0.20 10.98 -7.18
C ILE A 108 1.07 9.74 -7.01
N THR A 109 1.65 9.60 -5.83
CA THR A 109 2.53 8.51 -5.45
C THR A 109 1.72 7.38 -4.80
N PRO A 110 1.90 6.12 -5.23
CA PRO A 110 1.28 4.98 -4.57
C PRO A 110 1.64 4.90 -3.06
N PRO A 111 0.74 4.39 -2.20
CA PRO A 111 -0.51 3.73 -2.54
C PRO A 111 -1.71 4.68 -2.61
N ASN A 112 -1.55 5.99 -2.76
CA ASN A 112 -2.69 6.91 -2.79
C ASN A 112 -3.60 6.69 -4.03
N SER A 113 -4.79 7.31 -4.01
CA SER A 113 -5.77 7.34 -5.11
C SER A 113 -6.40 8.73 -5.20
N HIS A 114 -6.95 9.11 -6.35
CA HIS A 114 -7.74 10.33 -6.48
C HIS A 114 -9.11 10.24 -5.77
N ALA A 115 -9.53 9.04 -5.38
CA ALA A 115 -10.66 8.77 -4.49
C ALA A 115 -10.18 8.47 -3.05
N ALA A 116 -9.36 9.35 -2.48
CA ALA A 116 -8.79 9.20 -1.14
C ALA A 116 -9.55 9.94 -0.03
N SER A 117 -10.32 10.97 -0.37
CA SER A 117 -11.12 11.68 0.63
C SER A 117 -12.27 10.80 1.12
N THR A 118 -12.39 10.67 2.43
CA THR A 118 -13.50 9.98 3.08
C THR A 118 -14.69 10.95 3.18
N PRO A 119 -15.90 10.59 2.74
CA PRO A 119 -17.07 11.46 2.86
C PRO A 119 -17.42 11.78 4.32
N ALA A 120 -18.29 12.77 4.52
CA ALA A 120 -18.98 13.04 5.78
C ALA A 120 -20.48 13.22 5.54
N ALA A 121 -21.35 12.91 6.51
CA ALA A 121 -22.80 13.04 6.34
C ALA A 121 -23.52 13.52 7.60
N ASP A 122 -24.53 14.38 7.42
CA ASP A 122 -25.39 14.90 8.50
C ASP A 122 -26.74 14.17 8.60
N GLY A 123 -27.06 13.33 7.62
CA GLY A 123 -28.32 12.58 7.52
C GLY A 123 -29.26 13.12 6.44
N GLU A 124 -29.17 14.40 6.11
CA GLU A 124 -29.86 15.00 4.96
C GLU A 124 -28.96 15.02 3.73
N ARG A 125 -27.67 15.26 3.94
CA ARG A 125 -26.67 15.44 2.90
C ARG A 125 -25.41 14.63 3.18
N VAL A 126 -24.68 14.35 2.11
CA VAL A 126 -23.34 13.78 2.13
C VAL A 126 -22.37 14.73 1.44
N TYR A 127 -21.22 14.91 2.05
CA TYR A 127 -20.17 15.85 1.69
C TYR A 127 -18.92 15.10 1.30
N VAL A 128 -18.30 15.50 0.19
CA VAL A 128 -17.08 14.87 -0.32
C VAL A 128 -16.17 15.91 -0.93
N HIS A 129 -14.86 15.62 -0.92
CA HIS A 129 -13.85 16.43 -1.56
C HIS A 129 -13.12 15.64 -2.65
N PHE A 130 -12.88 16.27 -3.80
CA PHE A 130 -11.96 15.78 -4.82
C PHE A 130 -10.99 16.89 -5.20
N SER A 131 -9.69 16.60 -5.28
CA SER A 131 -8.62 17.62 -5.39
C SER A 131 -8.74 18.53 -6.61
N THR A 132 -9.38 18.08 -7.69
CA THR A 132 -9.56 18.86 -8.92
C THR A 132 -10.93 19.53 -9.03
N ILE A 133 -11.85 19.28 -8.10
CA ILE A 133 -13.22 19.77 -8.13
C ILE A 133 -13.52 20.70 -6.96
N GLY A 134 -13.01 20.40 -5.76
CA GLY A 134 -13.33 21.10 -4.51
C GLY A 134 -14.30 20.30 -3.64
N LEU A 135 -15.05 21.00 -2.79
CA LEU A 135 -16.06 20.41 -1.90
C LEU A 135 -17.41 20.31 -2.61
N LEU A 136 -18.09 19.19 -2.43
CA LEU A 136 -19.41 18.93 -2.99
C LEU A 136 -20.37 18.46 -1.91
N ALA A 137 -21.65 18.80 -2.06
CA ALA A 137 -22.73 18.22 -1.29
C ALA A 137 -23.77 17.56 -2.18
N PHE A 138 -24.28 16.42 -1.71
CA PHE A 138 -25.34 15.67 -2.34
C PHE A 138 -26.46 15.43 -1.36
N ASP A 139 -27.69 15.42 -1.85
CA ASP A 139 -28.84 14.92 -1.11
C ASP A 139 -28.62 13.43 -0.80
N ALA A 140 -28.62 13.08 0.48
CA ALA A 140 -28.23 11.75 0.94
C ALA A 140 -29.20 10.66 0.44
N ALA A 141 -30.47 11.01 0.21
CA ALA A 141 -31.50 10.07 -0.23
C ALA A 141 -31.44 9.80 -1.74
N THR A 142 -31.20 10.83 -2.55
CA THR A 142 -31.34 10.80 -4.01
C THR A 142 -30.02 10.82 -4.78
N GLY A 143 -28.92 11.24 -4.14
CA GLY A 143 -27.63 11.40 -4.81
C GLY A 143 -27.55 12.63 -5.71
N LYS A 144 -28.59 13.48 -5.70
CA LYS A 144 -28.60 14.72 -6.48
C LYS A 144 -27.65 15.73 -5.85
N GLU A 145 -26.81 16.34 -6.68
CA GLU A 145 -25.94 17.43 -6.26
C GLU A 145 -26.76 18.63 -5.77
N VAL A 146 -26.40 19.13 -4.59
CA VAL A 146 -27.01 20.30 -3.95
C VAL A 146 -26.19 21.55 -4.23
N TRP A 147 -24.87 21.46 -4.03
CA TRP A 147 -23.94 22.56 -4.27
C TRP A 147 -22.51 22.06 -4.52
N ARG A 148 -21.70 22.92 -5.13
CA ARG A 148 -20.24 22.81 -5.20
C ARG A 148 -19.59 24.07 -4.66
N HIS A 149 -18.57 23.90 -3.85
CA HIS A 149 -17.72 24.96 -3.36
C HIS A 149 -16.32 24.80 -3.98
N SER A 150 -15.97 25.76 -4.85
CA SER A 150 -14.67 25.77 -5.53
C SER A 150 -13.55 26.00 -4.52
N MET A 151 -12.49 25.21 -4.62
CA MET A 151 -11.29 25.36 -3.79
C MET A 151 -10.04 25.36 -4.67
N PRO A 152 -8.96 26.03 -4.25
CA PRO A 152 -7.69 25.94 -4.96
C PRO A 152 -7.21 24.49 -4.94
N ARG A 153 -6.71 24.01 -6.09
CA ARG A 153 -6.14 22.67 -6.18
C ARG A 153 -4.95 22.58 -5.21
N PRO A 154 -4.91 21.58 -4.30
CA PRO A 154 -3.82 21.48 -3.35
C PRO A 154 -2.50 21.16 -4.05
N ALA A 155 -1.42 21.76 -3.55
CA ALA A 155 -0.07 21.54 -4.04
C ALA A 155 0.74 20.70 -3.05
N TYR A 156 1.09 19.49 -3.45
CA TYR A 156 1.93 18.57 -2.67
C TYR A 156 3.22 18.32 -3.44
N LEU A 157 4.33 18.83 -2.94
CA LEU A 157 5.61 18.82 -3.66
C LEU A 157 6.21 17.42 -3.82
N MET A 158 5.88 16.53 -2.88
CA MET A 158 6.29 15.12 -2.91
C MET A 158 5.30 14.22 -3.65
N ASP A 159 4.29 14.80 -4.31
CA ASP A 159 3.22 14.10 -5.02
C ASP A 159 2.53 13.01 -4.16
N TRP A 160 2.47 13.14 -2.85
CA TRP A 160 1.73 12.18 -2.03
C TRP A 160 0.22 12.20 -2.33
N GLY A 161 -0.27 13.29 -2.92
CA GLY A 161 -1.67 13.48 -3.31
C GLY A 161 -2.56 13.94 -2.15
N ALA A 162 -3.78 14.37 -2.47
CA ALA A 162 -4.74 14.83 -1.47
C ALA A 162 -5.43 13.65 -0.77
N ALA A 163 -5.61 13.73 0.54
CA ALA A 163 -6.36 12.73 1.33
C ALA A 163 -7.19 13.34 2.49
N ALA A 164 -7.17 14.67 2.67
CA ALA A 164 -7.97 15.33 3.68
C ALA A 164 -9.48 15.07 3.48
N SER A 165 -10.22 15.02 4.59
CA SER A 165 -11.63 14.65 4.62
C SER A 165 -12.47 15.73 5.32
N PRO A 166 -13.70 16.00 4.85
CA PRO A 166 -14.61 16.94 5.51
C PRO A 166 -15.05 16.47 6.90
N VAL A 167 -15.39 17.44 7.75
CA VAL A 167 -15.98 17.25 9.08
C VAL A 167 -17.26 18.05 9.16
N VAL A 168 -18.32 17.48 9.76
CA VAL A 168 -19.59 18.19 9.93
C VAL A 168 -19.79 18.57 11.38
N HIS A 169 -20.09 19.85 11.62
CA HIS A 169 -20.39 20.36 12.96
C HIS A 169 -21.34 21.55 12.89
N GLU A 170 -22.43 21.51 13.65
CA GLU A 170 -23.41 22.60 13.80
C GLU A 170 -23.78 23.31 12.49
N GLY A 171 -24.24 22.52 11.51
CA GLY A 171 -24.68 23.02 10.21
C GLY A 171 -23.55 23.56 9.33
N LYS A 172 -22.28 23.22 9.61
CA LYS A 172 -21.12 23.60 8.81
C LYS A 172 -20.36 22.37 8.36
N VAL A 173 -19.79 22.46 7.16
CA VAL A 173 -18.79 21.53 6.65
C VAL A 173 -17.45 22.22 6.78
N ILE A 174 -16.59 21.65 7.60
CA ILE A 174 -15.25 22.14 7.91
C ILE A 174 -14.23 21.29 7.15
N PHE A 175 -13.29 21.93 6.47
CA PHE A 175 -12.25 21.26 5.70
C PHE A 175 -10.89 21.93 5.93
N CYS A 176 -9.88 21.12 6.21
CA CYS A 176 -8.50 21.58 6.35
C CYS A 176 -7.70 21.18 5.11
N GLN A 177 -7.16 22.17 4.42
CA GLN A 177 -6.22 21.97 3.33
C GLN A 177 -4.88 22.53 3.79
N ASP A 178 -4.10 21.71 4.49
CA ASP A 178 -2.70 22.03 4.78
C ASP A 178 -1.86 21.48 3.61
N ASP A 179 -1.58 22.34 2.63
CA ASP A 179 -0.70 22.04 1.48
C ASP A 179 0.62 22.80 1.57
N ASP A 180 1.53 22.62 0.61
CA ASP A 180 2.86 23.22 0.67
C ASP A 180 2.92 24.70 0.21
N LEU A 181 1.84 25.23 -0.39
CA LEU A 181 1.83 26.59 -0.94
C LEU A 181 0.96 27.54 -0.13
N ALA A 182 -0.33 27.25 -0.01
CA ALA A 182 -1.34 28.13 0.56
C ALA A 182 -2.27 27.36 1.51
N PRO A 183 -1.76 26.86 2.65
CA PRO A 183 -2.54 26.11 3.62
C PRO A 183 -3.65 26.96 4.27
N PHE A 184 -4.84 26.40 4.46
CA PHE A 184 -5.98 27.06 5.11
C PHE A 184 -6.95 26.08 5.76
N LEU A 185 -7.80 26.65 6.61
CA LEU A 185 -9.00 26.02 7.15
C LEU A 185 -10.23 26.77 6.64
N VAL A 186 -11.26 26.06 6.18
CA VAL A 186 -12.51 26.66 5.69
C VAL A 186 -13.71 26.01 6.36
N ALA A 187 -14.74 26.80 6.64
CA ALA A 187 -16.08 26.31 6.91
C ALA A 187 -17.07 26.88 5.92
N VAL A 188 -17.89 25.99 5.36
CA VAL A 188 -19.01 26.36 4.50
C VAL A 188 -20.32 25.95 5.17
N ASP A 189 -21.38 26.69 4.92
CA ASP A 189 -22.72 26.35 5.36
C ASP A 189 -23.15 25.01 4.72
N ALA A 190 -23.58 24.08 5.55
CA ALA A 190 -23.88 22.70 5.17
C ALA A 190 -25.01 22.60 4.14
N ALA A 191 -25.96 23.53 4.17
CA ALA A 191 -27.12 23.53 3.29
C ALA A 191 -26.84 24.21 1.93
N THR A 192 -26.00 25.24 1.92
CA THR A 192 -25.84 26.13 0.76
C THR A 192 -24.44 26.14 0.14
N GLY A 193 -23.42 25.65 0.83
CA GLY A 193 -22.02 25.67 0.37
C GLY A 193 -21.37 27.05 0.39
N ARG A 194 -22.06 28.06 0.96
CA ARG A 194 -21.52 29.42 1.11
C ARG A 194 -20.45 29.42 2.18
N GLU A 195 -19.32 30.07 1.90
CA GLU A 195 -18.27 30.28 2.89
C GLU A 195 -18.83 31.03 4.11
N VAL A 196 -18.65 30.45 5.30
CA VAL A 196 -18.96 31.10 6.58
C VAL A 196 -17.73 31.82 7.10
N TRP A 197 -16.58 31.13 7.05
CA TRP A 197 -15.28 31.70 7.37
C TRP A 197 -14.17 30.90 6.68
N LYS A 198 -13.04 31.56 6.49
CA LYS A 198 -11.79 30.96 6.00
C LYS A 198 -10.62 31.56 6.76
N THR A 199 -9.75 30.70 7.27
CA THR A 199 -8.60 31.07 8.09
C THR A 199 -7.32 30.57 7.43
N PRO A 200 -6.46 31.46 6.94
CA PRO A 200 -5.13 31.10 6.45
C PRO A 200 -4.30 30.43 7.54
N ARG A 201 -3.47 29.45 7.16
CA ARG A 201 -2.57 28.72 8.07
C ARG A 201 -1.12 28.80 7.59
N PRO A 202 -0.56 30.00 7.37
CA PRO A 202 0.69 30.22 6.62
C PRO A 202 1.93 29.59 7.26
N ASP A 203 1.87 29.24 8.55
CA ASP A 203 2.93 28.54 9.26
C ASP A 203 2.90 27.01 9.08
N MET A 204 1.91 26.48 8.37
CA MET A 204 1.78 25.05 8.07
C MET A 204 2.47 24.65 6.75
N LEU A 205 2.70 23.36 6.64
CA LEU A 205 3.20 22.64 5.45
C LEU A 205 2.25 21.47 5.18
N ALA A 206 2.45 20.74 4.08
CA ALA A 206 1.66 19.56 3.74
C ALA A 206 1.32 18.69 4.96
N GLY A 207 0.02 18.54 5.21
CA GLY A 207 -0.55 17.85 6.35
C GLY A 207 -1.86 17.16 5.99
N TYR A 208 -2.21 16.13 6.76
CA TYR A 208 -3.38 15.27 6.51
C TYR A 208 -4.24 15.04 7.75
N ALA A 209 -3.95 15.73 8.85
CA ALA A 209 -4.68 15.57 10.10
C ALA A 209 -6.14 16.01 9.95
N LEU A 210 -7.06 15.16 10.39
CA LEU A 210 -8.48 15.50 10.49
C LEU A 210 -8.69 16.52 11.62
N PRO A 211 -9.45 17.61 11.39
CA PRO A 211 -9.93 18.46 12.47
C PRO A 211 -10.83 17.68 13.44
N VAL A 212 -10.63 17.87 14.74
CA VAL A 212 -11.45 17.25 15.79
C VAL A 212 -11.98 18.29 16.75
N LEU A 213 -13.12 18.03 17.37
CA LEU A 213 -13.71 18.89 18.37
C LEU A 213 -13.23 18.50 19.77
N CYS A 214 -12.85 19.49 20.57
CA CYS A 214 -12.44 19.31 21.95
C CYS A 214 -13.25 20.21 22.87
N GLU A 215 -14.12 19.60 23.68
CA GLU A 215 -14.81 20.30 24.76
C GLU A 215 -13.90 20.39 25.98
N ALA A 216 -13.51 21.61 26.35
CA ALA A 216 -12.67 21.86 27.51
C ALA A 216 -12.91 23.27 28.05
N GLY A 217 -12.91 23.41 29.39
CA GLY A 217 -13.09 24.72 30.02
C GLY A 217 -14.43 25.39 29.71
N GLY A 218 -15.49 24.61 29.46
CA GLY A 218 -16.84 25.12 29.19
C GLY A 218 -17.06 25.66 27.77
N ARG A 219 -16.17 25.36 26.83
CA ARG A 219 -16.33 25.69 25.40
C ARG A 219 -15.84 24.54 24.52
N VAL A 220 -16.22 24.60 23.25
CA VAL A 220 -15.77 23.66 22.21
C VAL A 220 -14.75 24.35 21.32
N ASP A 221 -13.57 23.74 21.21
CA ASP A 221 -12.51 24.18 20.31
C ASP A 221 -12.39 23.18 19.15
N LEU A 222 -12.24 23.69 17.93
CA LEU A 222 -11.84 22.90 16.77
C LEU A 222 -10.32 22.77 16.76
N VAL A 223 -9.81 21.57 16.97
CA VAL A 223 -8.38 21.27 17.12
C VAL A 223 -7.84 20.64 15.84
N VAL A 224 -6.75 21.21 15.34
CA VAL A 224 -6.04 20.71 14.16
C VAL A 224 -4.56 20.56 14.50
N ALA A 225 -4.03 19.34 14.33
CA ALA A 225 -2.60 19.08 14.42
C ALA A 225 -1.94 19.48 13.10
N GLY A 226 -0.94 20.36 13.15
CA GLY A 226 -0.22 20.83 11.97
C GLY A 226 1.28 20.86 12.21
N SER A 227 2.04 21.21 11.16
CA SER A 227 3.51 21.24 11.24
C SER A 227 3.96 22.10 12.41
N GLY A 228 4.70 21.51 13.35
CA GLY A 228 5.23 22.16 14.55
C GLY A 228 4.24 22.54 15.66
N LYS A 229 2.95 22.67 15.34
CA LYS A 229 1.96 23.23 16.26
C LYS A 229 0.64 22.47 16.23
N MET A 230 0.10 22.19 17.41
CA MET A 230 -1.32 21.92 17.56
C MET A 230 -2.05 23.25 17.73
N LYS A 231 -3.13 23.46 16.99
CA LYS A 231 -3.89 24.72 17.02
C LYS A 231 -5.34 24.46 17.37
N GLY A 232 -5.90 25.28 18.26
CA GLY A 232 -7.32 25.33 18.58
C GLY A 232 -7.97 26.57 17.99
N TYR A 233 -9.15 26.39 17.40
CA TYR A 233 -9.95 27.42 16.76
C TYR A 233 -11.34 27.47 17.35
N ASP A 234 -11.97 28.65 17.28
CA ASP A 234 -13.40 28.78 17.48
C ASP A 234 -14.14 28.19 16.27
N PRO A 235 -14.93 27.12 16.43
CA PRO A 235 -15.61 26.47 15.30
C PRO A 235 -16.66 27.37 14.62
N ALA A 236 -17.20 28.37 15.33
CA ALA A 236 -18.20 29.27 14.79
C ALA A 236 -17.58 30.37 13.91
N THR A 237 -16.38 30.83 14.26
CA THR A 237 -15.74 32.01 13.62
C THR A 237 -14.45 31.70 12.85
N GLY A 238 -13.85 30.53 13.06
CA GLY A 238 -12.54 30.17 12.48
C GLY A 238 -11.36 30.88 13.14
N ARG A 239 -11.60 31.68 14.20
CA ARG A 239 -10.55 32.43 14.89
C ARG A 239 -9.63 31.50 15.69
N GLU A 240 -8.32 31.66 15.53
CA GLU A 240 -7.33 30.94 16.36
C GLU A 240 -7.48 31.37 17.83
N LEU A 241 -7.59 30.39 18.73
CA LEU A 241 -7.76 30.60 20.17
C LEU A 241 -6.47 30.33 20.93
N TRP A 242 -5.76 29.26 20.55
CA TRP A 242 -4.53 28.84 21.20
C TRP A 242 -3.63 27.98 20.30
N THR A 243 -2.36 27.92 20.66
CA THR A 243 -1.32 27.11 20.01
C THR A 243 -0.53 26.30 21.04
N CYS A 244 -0.15 25.07 20.71
CA CYS A 244 0.81 24.26 21.45
C CYS A 244 1.95 23.86 20.51
N ASN A 245 3.13 24.45 20.72
CA ASN A 245 4.25 24.47 19.79
C ASN A 245 5.22 23.30 20.02
N THR A 246 4.68 22.07 20.01
CA THR A 246 5.41 20.84 20.37
C THR A 246 5.41 19.78 19.29
N LEU A 247 4.72 20.01 18.17
CA LEU A 247 4.58 18.99 17.13
C LEU A 247 5.81 18.95 16.23
N LEU A 248 5.84 17.93 15.38
CA LEU A 248 6.90 17.69 14.41
C LEU A 248 6.52 18.30 13.06
N ARG A 249 7.45 18.24 12.10
CA ARG A 249 7.17 18.59 10.71
C ARG A 249 6.15 17.62 10.08
N THR A 250 5.34 18.05 9.11
CA THR A 250 4.50 17.17 8.27
C THR A 250 3.64 16.19 9.07
N ILE A 251 2.49 16.66 9.53
CA ILE A 251 1.58 15.87 10.35
C ILE A 251 0.58 15.14 9.47
N MET A 252 0.67 13.81 9.40
CA MET A 252 -0.31 12.99 8.68
C MET A 252 -1.33 12.30 9.61
N THR A 253 -1.01 12.19 10.90
CA THR A 253 -1.87 11.52 11.89
C THR A 253 -2.89 12.51 12.46
N SER A 254 -4.11 12.04 12.69
CA SER A 254 -5.19 12.81 13.32
C SER A 254 -5.17 12.66 14.85
N PRO A 255 -5.42 13.74 15.60
CA PRO A 255 -5.59 13.66 17.05
C PRO A 255 -6.84 12.87 17.44
N VAL A 256 -6.86 12.33 18.66
CA VAL A 256 -8.06 11.76 19.30
C VAL A 256 -8.34 12.50 20.60
N VAL A 257 -9.61 12.77 20.90
CA VAL A 257 -10.01 13.57 22.07
C VAL A 257 -10.81 12.73 23.04
N HIS A 258 -10.52 12.88 24.33
CA HIS A 258 -11.31 12.30 25.42
C HIS A 258 -11.23 13.18 26.67
N GLU A 259 -12.40 13.50 27.23
CA GLU A 259 -12.54 14.30 28.46
C GLU A 259 -11.71 15.60 28.46
N GLY A 260 -11.73 16.31 27.33
CA GLY A 260 -11.01 17.58 27.17
C GLY A 260 -9.49 17.44 27.06
N VAL A 261 -8.97 16.23 26.83
CA VAL A 261 -7.56 15.96 26.54
C VAL A 261 -7.43 15.48 25.10
N VAL A 262 -6.46 16.05 24.40
CA VAL A 262 -6.10 15.74 23.02
C VAL A 262 -4.85 14.85 23.02
N TYR A 263 -4.95 13.68 22.40
CA TYR A 263 -3.88 12.71 22.27
C TYR A 263 -3.40 12.62 20.84
N LEU A 264 -2.09 12.52 20.65
CA LEU A 264 -1.48 12.39 19.34
C LEU A 264 -0.24 11.49 19.42
N ALA A 265 0.01 10.73 18.36
CA ALA A 265 1.24 9.97 18.18
C ALA A 265 1.76 10.24 16.76
N VAL A 266 2.95 10.81 16.65
CA VAL A 266 3.52 11.25 15.37
C VAL A 266 4.92 10.71 15.22
N GLN A 267 5.22 10.15 14.06
CA GLN A 267 6.57 10.10 13.52
C GLN A 267 6.67 11.06 12.34
N SER A 268 7.78 11.79 12.26
CA SER A 268 8.07 12.63 11.11
C SER A 268 9.51 12.44 10.64
N TYR A 269 9.67 12.31 9.33
CA TYR A 269 10.96 12.28 8.67
C TYR A 269 11.30 13.71 8.26
N GLY A 270 12.09 14.39 9.09
CA GLY A 270 12.55 15.73 8.82
C GLY A 270 13.99 15.87 9.27
N ASP A 271 14.89 16.11 8.33
CA ASP A 271 16.16 16.73 8.63
C ASP A 271 15.89 18.21 8.96
N SER A 272 16.56 18.73 9.98
CA SER A 272 16.65 20.17 10.25
C SER A 272 17.22 20.99 9.09
N THR A 273 17.80 20.35 8.06
CA THR A 273 18.61 21.06 7.08
C THR A 273 18.09 21.25 5.66
N ARG A 274 17.36 20.36 4.93
CA ARG A 274 17.34 20.61 3.44
C ARG A 274 16.37 19.94 2.43
N THR A 275 15.41 19.07 2.76
CA THR A 275 14.76 18.29 1.67
C THR A 275 13.75 19.04 0.79
N LEU A 276 13.02 20.03 1.32
CA LEU A 276 11.98 20.72 0.54
C LEU A 276 12.55 21.83 -0.35
N LYS A 277 13.51 22.60 0.13
CA LYS A 277 14.22 23.67 -0.61
C LYS A 277 14.75 23.20 -1.97
N HIS A 278 15.39 22.04 -2.02
CA HIS A 278 15.95 21.50 -3.26
C HIS A 278 14.88 20.99 -4.23
N ALA A 279 13.88 20.25 -3.75
CA ALA A 279 12.77 19.79 -4.57
C ALA A 279 11.92 20.95 -5.12
N LEU A 280 11.86 22.07 -4.38
CA LEU A 280 11.14 23.29 -4.76
C LEU A 280 11.86 24.14 -5.79
N LEU A 281 13.18 24.33 -5.64
CA LEU A 281 14.00 24.96 -6.67
C LEU A 281 13.88 24.14 -7.96
N GLU A 282 14.02 22.82 -7.90
CA GLU A 282 13.85 21.96 -9.10
C GLU A 282 12.47 22.09 -9.77
N TRP A 283 11.42 22.51 -9.04
CA TRP A 283 10.05 22.59 -9.56
C TRP A 283 9.62 24.00 -10.00
N LEU A 284 9.97 25.03 -9.23
CA LEU A 284 9.52 26.41 -9.47
C LEU A 284 10.56 27.28 -10.15
N ASP A 285 11.86 27.00 -9.96
CA ASP A 285 12.92 27.73 -10.67
C ASP A 285 13.02 27.18 -12.10
N THR A 286 12.20 27.78 -12.98
CA THR A 286 12.05 27.32 -14.36
C THR A 286 13.32 27.51 -15.19
N ASN A 287 14.19 28.43 -14.76
CA ASN A 287 15.41 28.79 -15.45
C ASN A 287 16.66 28.11 -14.85
N GLN A 288 16.51 27.49 -13.66
CA GLN A 288 17.50 26.71 -12.91
C GLN A 288 18.72 27.52 -12.45
N ASP A 289 18.57 28.81 -12.15
CA ASP A 289 19.65 29.68 -11.65
C ASP A 289 19.83 29.64 -10.12
N GLY A 290 18.96 28.92 -9.41
CA GLY A 290 18.96 28.77 -7.96
C GLY A 290 18.33 29.95 -7.22
N ILE A 291 17.65 30.86 -7.93
CA ILE A 291 16.96 32.05 -7.40
C ILE A 291 15.52 32.00 -7.89
N LEU A 292 14.55 32.08 -6.97
CA LEU A 292 13.16 32.02 -7.36
C LEU A 292 12.62 33.43 -7.65
N ALA A 293 12.32 33.75 -8.90
CA ALA A 293 11.67 35.00 -9.26
C ALA A 293 10.15 34.92 -9.02
N ARG A 294 9.53 36.05 -8.66
CA ARG A 294 8.10 36.12 -8.36
C ARG A 294 7.25 35.62 -9.53
N GLU A 295 7.66 35.94 -10.75
CA GLU A 295 7.00 35.56 -12.00
C GLU A 295 7.02 34.05 -12.26
N GLU A 296 7.98 33.32 -11.67
CA GLU A 296 8.10 31.86 -11.80
C GLU A 296 7.19 31.11 -10.81
N THR A 297 6.61 31.83 -9.84
CA THR A 297 5.75 31.25 -8.82
C THR A 297 4.26 31.37 -9.15
N PRO A 298 3.44 30.37 -8.76
CA PRO A 298 1.99 30.47 -8.90
C PRO A 298 1.44 31.61 -8.03
N LYS A 299 0.33 32.23 -8.45
CA LYS A 299 -0.27 33.39 -7.79
C LYS A 299 -0.60 33.12 -6.32
N GLU A 300 -0.99 31.89 -6.02
CA GLU A 300 -1.31 31.40 -4.68
C GLU A 300 -0.10 31.48 -3.72
N PHE A 301 1.12 31.44 -4.25
CA PHE A 301 2.35 31.58 -3.48
C PHE A 301 2.78 33.04 -3.29
N HIS A 302 2.20 34.00 -4.02
CA HIS A 302 2.70 35.38 -4.05
C HIS A 302 2.67 36.09 -2.69
N GLU A 303 1.65 35.88 -1.86
CA GLU A 303 1.63 36.45 -0.50
C GLU A 303 2.78 35.92 0.36
N ARG A 304 3.07 34.62 0.23
CA ARG A 304 4.16 33.94 0.93
C ARG A 304 5.51 34.36 0.39
N PHE A 305 5.60 34.55 -0.93
CA PHE A 305 6.75 35.11 -1.61
C PHE A 305 7.07 36.50 -1.05
N ASP A 306 6.09 37.40 -1.07
CA ASP A 306 6.24 38.78 -0.64
C ASP A 306 6.60 38.87 0.86
N ALA A 307 6.16 37.91 1.69
CA ALA A 307 6.56 37.82 3.10
C ALA A 307 8.01 37.36 3.32
N SER A 308 8.57 36.62 2.36
CA SER A 308 9.85 35.92 2.46
C SER A 308 10.98 36.66 1.77
N ASP A 309 10.69 37.39 0.69
CA ASP A 309 11.55 38.41 0.10
C ASP A 309 11.73 39.57 1.11
N LYS A 310 12.79 39.49 1.92
CA LYS A 310 13.07 40.47 2.98
C LYS A 310 13.67 41.74 2.42
N ASN A 311 14.47 41.60 1.36
CA ASN A 311 15.18 42.72 0.73
C ASN A 311 14.32 43.46 -0.33
N LYS A 312 13.12 42.96 -0.65
CA LYS A 312 12.13 43.51 -1.59
C LYS A 312 12.66 43.64 -3.02
N ASN A 313 13.54 42.74 -3.44
CA ASN A 313 14.13 42.75 -4.78
C ASN A 313 13.29 41.98 -5.81
N GLY A 314 12.19 41.33 -5.40
CA GLY A 314 11.34 40.51 -6.26
C GLY A 314 11.90 39.11 -6.53
N LEU A 315 12.89 38.68 -5.76
CA LEU A 315 13.60 37.40 -5.86
C LEU A 315 13.64 36.74 -4.47
N ILE A 316 13.69 35.41 -4.42
CA ILE A 316 14.00 34.64 -3.22
C ILE A 316 15.31 33.91 -3.47
N ASP A 317 16.35 34.34 -2.76
CA ASP A 317 17.67 33.71 -2.83
C ASP A 317 17.76 32.45 -1.93
N PRO A 318 18.87 31.68 -2.01
CA PRO A 318 19.07 30.53 -1.14
C PRO A 318 19.06 30.83 0.36
N GLU A 319 19.25 32.06 0.83
CA GLU A 319 19.15 32.40 2.25
C GLU A 319 17.69 32.65 2.67
N GLU A 320 16.89 33.24 1.78
CA GLU A 320 15.47 33.56 2.02
C GLU A 320 14.53 32.36 1.83
N ILE A 321 14.90 31.39 0.97
CA ILE A 321 14.04 30.26 0.58
C ILE A 321 13.63 29.35 1.75
N ASP A 322 14.47 29.19 2.77
CA ASP A 322 14.13 28.38 3.94
C ASP A 322 12.98 29.03 4.73
N THR A 323 12.99 30.37 4.84
CA THR A 323 11.90 31.13 5.46
C THR A 323 10.63 31.16 4.63
N ALA A 324 10.76 30.96 3.31
CA ALA A 324 9.64 30.92 2.38
C ALA A 324 8.75 29.70 2.56
N PHE A 325 9.28 28.57 3.04
CA PHE A 325 8.49 27.35 3.22
C PHE A 325 8.39 26.91 4.69
N GLN A 326 9.25 27.43 5.55
CA GLN A 326 9.13 27.21 6.98
C GLN A 326 9.18 28.54 7.71
N SER A 327 8.09 28.89 8.39
CA SER A 327 8.06 30.12 9.19
C SER A 327 9.21 30.09 10.21
N PRO A 328 9.96 31.20 10.38
CA PRO A 328 10.98 31.31 11.43
C PRO A 328 10.44 31.04 12.83
N ASP A 329 9.15 31.31 13.05
CA ASP A 329 8.43 31.04 14.31
C ASP A 329 7.90 29.58 14.37
N ASN A 330 8.30 28.72 13.43
CA ASN A 330 7.84 27.33 13.30
C ASN A 330 8.88 26.38 12.65
N MET A 331 10.11 26.36 13.18
CA MET A 331 11.23 25.52 12.70
C MET A 331 11.17 24.05 13.19
N ALA A 332 10.01 23.42 13.12
CA ALA A 332 9.82 22.03 13.51
C ALA A 332 10.66 21.06 12.66
N ALA A 333 11.32 20.11 13.32
CA ALA A 333 12.14 19.07 12.71
C ALA A 333 11.41 17.71 12.69
N GLY A 334 12.10 16.69 12.17
CA GLY A 334 11.67 15.30 12.32
C GLY A 334 11.84 14.80 13.75
N GLY A 335 11.22 13.67 14.05
CA GLY A 335 11.23 13.09 15.39
C GLY A 335 10.17 12.03 15.55
N ASN A 336 9.96 11.61 16.80
CA ASN A 336 8.87 10.72 17.15
C ASN A 336 8.32 11.14 18.51
N ILE A 337 7.02 11.43 18.59
CA ILE A 337 6.37 11.85 19.83
C ILE A 337 5.08 11.09 20.07
N ILE A 338 4.78 10.83 21.35
CA ILE A 338 3.46 10.44 21.83
C ILE A 338 3.09 11.46 22.91
N GLN A 339 1.97 12.16 22.74
CA GLN A 339 1.68 13.34 23.53
C GLN A 339 0.23 13.41 23.97
N ALA A 340 0.01 13.94 25.17
CA ALA A 340 -1.28 14.43 25.63
C ALA A 340 -1.22 15.93 25.93
N ILE A 341 -2.19 16.65 25.38
CA ILE A 341 -2.34 18.09 25.55
C ILE A 341 -3.75 18.35 26.08
N LYS A 342 -3.86 19.09 27.17
CA LYS A 342 -5.13 19.61 27.67
C LYS A 342 -5.73 20.58 26.65
N GLY A 343 -7.01 20.41 26.31
CA GLY A 343 -7.73 21.37 25.48
C GLY A 343 -8.08 22.66 26.22
N GLY A 344 -8.49 23.68 25.47
CA GLY A 344 -8.82 25.00 26.01
C GLY A 344 -7.62 25.92 26.17
N GLY A 345 -7.78 26.98 26.97
CA GLY A 345 -6.75 28.00 27.18
C GLY A 345 -6.83 29.19 26.22
N SER A 346 -5.77 29.99 26.12
CA SER A 346 -5.68 31.11 25.18
C SER A 346 -4.22 31.46 24.89
N GLY A 347 -3.91 31.81 23.65
CA GLY A 347 -2.55 32.14 23.21
C GLY A 347 -1.64 30.91 23.16
N ASP A 348 -0.34 31.11 23.39
CA ASP A 348 0.62 30.00 23.48
C ASP A 348 0.42 29.23 24.80
N VAL A 349 -0.09 28.01 24.71
CA VAL A 349 -0.38 27.14 25.85
C VAL A 349 0.68 26.06 26.09
N THR A 350 1.79 26.10 25.35
CA THR A 350 2.83 25.07 25.34
C THR A 350 3.32 24.69 26.75
N LYS A 351 3.55 25.68 27.62
CA LYS A 351 4.07 25.44 28.98
C LYS A 351 2.99 25.01 29.98
N THR A 352 1.72 25.18 29.66
CA THR A 352 0.61 25.06 30.63
C THR A 352 -0.33 23.90 30.31
N HIS A 353 -0.37 23.44 29.07
CA HIS A 353 -1.35 22.45 28.61
C HIS A 353 -0.72 21.12 28.17
N VAL A 354 0.60 21.03 28.00
CA VAL A 354 1.25 19.71 27.79
C VAL A 354 1.18 18.92 29.10
N LEU A 355 0.41 17.83 29.11
CA LEU A 355 0.26 16.96 30.27
C LEU A 355 1.43 16.00 30.37
N TRP A 356 1.77 15.37 29.25
CA TRP A 356 2.94 14.51 29.10
C TRP A 356 3.34 14.44 27.62
N ASN A 357 4.62 14.18 27.38
CA ASN A 357 5.21 14.06 26.05
C ASN A 357 6.33 13.03 26.08
N LEU A 358 6.22 11.99 25.27
CA LEU A 358 7.15 10.86 25.22
C LEU A 358 7.90 10.90 23.89
N ASP A 359 9.24 10.87 23.94
CA ASP A 359 10.05 10.53 22.78
C ASP A 359 10.11 9.00 22.66
N HIS A 360 9.50 8.46 21.61
CA HIS A 360 9.41 7.02 21.45
C HIS A 360 9.38 6.60 19.98
N LYS A 361 10.01 5.48 19.64
CA LYS A 361 10.15 5.03 18.24
C LYS A 361 8.94 4.27 17.67
N THR A 362 7.83 4.17 18.40
CA THR A 362 6.63 3.39 18.00
C THR A 362 5.57 4.11 17.19
N PRO A 363 5.43 5.45 17.22
CA PRO A 363 4.51 6.15 16.36
C PRO A 363 4.71 5.82 14.88
N SER A 364 3.60 5.82 14.16
CA SER A 364 3.58 5.82 12.70
C SER A 364 3.66 7.25 12.19
N ASN A 365 4.19 7.41 11.00
CA ASN A 365 4.09 8.67 10.27
C ASN A 365 2.73 8.83 9.56
N ILE A 366 1.86 7.80 9.58
CA ILE A 366 0.59 7.77 8.82
C ILE A 366 -0.59 7.36 9.71
N ALA A 367 -0.51 6.20 10.36
CA ALA A 367 -1.60 5.64 11.13
C ALA A 367 -1.84 6.45 12.41
N SER A 368 -3.07 6.91 12.62
CA SER A 368 -3.44 7.73 13.77
C SER A 368 -3.68 6.86 15.01
N PRO A 369 -3.37 7.32 16.24
CA PRO A 369 -3.57 6.52 17.44
C PRO A 369 -5.05 6.20 17.68
N LEU A 370 -5.33 5.20 18.50
CA LEU A 370 -6.69 4.88 18.96
C LEU A 370 -6.72 4.94 20.47
N LEU A 371 -7.64 5.73 21.03
CA LEU A 371 -7.90 5.72 22.46
C LEU A 371 -9.16 4.90 22.75
N TYR A 372 -9.01 3.81 23.49
CA TYR A 372 -10.12 2.92 23.84
C TYR A 372 -9.98 2.44 25.28
N HIS A 373 -11.03 2.60 26.09
CA HIS A 373 -11.04 2.25 27.53
C HIS A 373 -9.81 2.75 28.32
N GLY A 374 -9.41 4.01 28.12
CA GLY A 374 -8.27 4.64 28.79
C GLY A 374 -6.89 4.20 28.27
N ARG A 375 -6.85 3.41 27.19
CA ARG A 375 -5.61 2.91 26.58
C ARG A 375 -5.38 3.53 25.22
N LEU A 376 -4.19 4.08 25.01
CA LEU A 376 -3.74 4.65 23.75
C LEU A 376 -2.96 3.60 22.95
N HIS A 377 -3.60 3.07 21.92
CA HIS A 377 -3.07 2.05 21.02
C HIS A 377 -2.43 2.70 19.78
N ILE A 378 -1.21 2.26 19.48
CA ILE A 378 -0.40 2.77 18.37
C ILE A 378 0.08 1.57 17.55
N VAL A 379 0.02 1.70 16.22
CA VAL A 379 0.57 0.73 15.27
C VAL A 379 1.43 1.45 14.24
N LYS A 380 2.52 0.81 13.83
CA LYS A 380 3.35 1.27 12.71
C LYS A 380 3.78 0.12 11.79
N GLY A 381 4.46 0.49 10.71
CA GLY A 381 5.02 -0.42 9.71
C GLY A 381 5.79 -1.61 10.30
N GLY A 382 5.68 -2.74 9.61
CA GLY A 382 6.17 -4.04 10.07
C GLY A 382 5.26 -4.72 11.12
N GLY A 383 4.08 -4.16 11.38
CA GLY A 383 3.11 -4.67 12.37
C GLY A 383 3.58 -4.50 13.80
N MET A 384 4.31 -3.42 14.06
CA MET A 384 4.80 -3.09 15.40
C MET A 384 3.74 -2.28 16.14
N ALA A 385 3.31 -2.75 17.30
CA ALA A 385 2.27 -2.11 18.07
C ALA A 385 2.73 -1.82 19.50
N SER A 386 2.11 -0.82 20.13
CA SER A 386 2.37 -0.43 21.52
C SER A 386 1.11 0.16 22.14
N CYS A 387 1.03 0.10 23.46
CA CYS A 387 -0.09 0.60 24.24
C CYS A 387 0.39 1.33 25.48
N TYR A 388 -0.22 2.48 25.73
CA TYR A 388 0.11 3.39 26.82
C TYR A 388 -1.16 3.71 27.60
N ASP A 389 -1.04 3.90 28.91
CA ASP A 389 -2.10 4.48 29.72
C ASP A 389 -2.28 5.95 29.32
N ALA A 390 -3.51 6.33 29.00
CA ALA A 390 -3.80 7.69 28.53
C ALA A 390 -3.62 8.74 29.64
N LYS A 391 -3.79 8.36 30.91
CA LYS A 391 -3.74 9.29 32.03
C LYS A 391 -2.34 9.90 32.19
N ASP A 392 -1.31 9.07 32.14
CA ASP A 392 0.06 9.47 32.48
C ASP A 392 1.12 9.07 31.44
N GLY A 393 0.70 8.42 30.34
CA GLY A 393 1.61 7.93 29.31
C GLY A 393 2.40 6.69 29.73
N ALA A 394 2.07 6.05 30.85
CA ALA A 394 2.76 4.85 31.30
C ALA A 394 2.63 3.74 30.26
N GLN A 395 3.75 3.13 29.90
CA GLN A 395 3.79 2.03 28.95
C GLN A 395 3.11 0.78 29.56
N LEU A 396 2.08 0.26 28.90
CA LEU A 396 1.43 -1.01 29.27
C LEU A 396 2.13 -2.18 28.58
N TRP A 397 2.31 -2.07 27.26
CA TRP A 397 3.14 -2.98 26.47
C TRP A 397 3.73 -2.23 25.29
N ASP A 398 4.95 -2.61 24.90
CA ASP A 398 5.74 -1.86 23.92
C ASP A 398 6.37 -2.74 22.88
N ARG A 399 6.35 -2.23 21.64
CA ARG A 399 7.00 -2.82 20.48
C ARG A 399 6.76 -4.33 20.35
N VAL A 400 5.50 -4.72 20.52
CA VAL A 400 5.06 -6.09 20.32
C VAL A 400 4.56 -6.23 18.88
N ARG A 401 4.91 -7.33 18.20
CA ARG A 401 4.48 -7.57 16.83
C ARG A 401 3.11 -8.22 16.78
N LEU A 402 2.26 -7.72 15.90
CA LEU A 402 0.89 -8.22 15.65
C LEU A 402 0.84 -9.59 14.95
N GLY A 403 1.97 -10.16 14.52
CA GLY A 403 1.98 -11.37 13.67
C GLY A 403 1.57 -11.13 12.21
N ASN A 404 1.50 -9.87 11.78
CA ASN A 404 1.26 -9.47 10.39
C ASN A 404 2.30 -8.44 9.92
N PHE A 405 3.25 -8.89 9.10
CA PHE A 405 4.30 -8.03 8.55
C PHE A 405 3.81 -7.32 7.28
N GLY A 406 3.92 -5.99 7.26
CA GLY A 406 3.49 -5.15 6.14
C GLY A 406 3.41 -3.68 6.57
N ASP A 407 2.97 -2.82 5.65
CA ASP A 407 2.73 -1.41 5.94
C ASP A 407 1.32 -1.18 6.51
N TYR A 408 1.17 -0.13 7.32
CA TYR A 408 -0.09 0.21 8.00
C TYR A 408 -0.41 1.68 7.75
N PHE A 409 -1.32 1.90 6.80
CA PHE A 409 -1.86 3.21 6.45
C PHE A 409 -3.22 3.44 7.14
N ALA A 410 -4.02 2.37 7.20
CA ALA A 410 -5.28 2.34 7.93
C ALA A 410 -5.03 2.55 9.43
N SER A 411 -5.90 3.35 10.03
CA SER A 411 -5.91 3.54 11.46
C SER A 411 -6.62 2.39 12.19
N PRO A 412 -6.20 2.04 13.42
CA PRO A 412 -6.96 1.12 14.26
C PRO A 412 -8.33 1.69 14.65
N VAL A 413 -9.33 0.82 14.72
CA VAL A 413 -10.70 1.13 15.20
C VAL A 413 -11.16 0.10 16.23
N ALA A 414 -12.07 0.47 17.14
CA ALA A 414 -12.51 -0.43 18.20
C ALA A 414 -14.00 -0.34 18.54
N ALA A 415 -14.50 -1.49 18.99
CA ALA A 415 -15.81 -1.67 19.58
C ALA A 415 -15.87 -3.05 20.26
N ASP A 416 -16.80 -3.27 21.18
CA ASP A 416 -17.05 -4.59 21.78
C ASP A 416 -15.81 -5.30 22.38
N GLY A 417 -14.92 -4.53 23.01
CA GLY A 417 -13.67 -5.05 23.58
C GLY A 417 -12.66 -5.55 22.55
N LYS A 418 -12.84 -5.20 21.26
CA LYS A 418 -11.98 -5.62 20.15
C LYS A 418 -11.39 -4.42 19.43
N ILE A 419 -10.17 -4.58 18.95
CA ILE A 419 -9.45 -3.58 18.15
C ILE A 419 -9.15 -4.20 16.79
N PHE A 420 -9.58 -3.53 15.72
CA PHE A 420 -9.40 -3.96 14.34
C PHE A 420 -8.31 -3.13 13.68
N ILE A 421 -7.28 -3.80 13.17
CA ILE A 421 -6.09 -3.18 12.60
C ILE A 421 -5.89 -3.72 11.19
N ALA A 422 -6.16 -2.90 10.19
CA ALA A 422 -5.99 -3.27 8.79
C ALA A 422 -4.58 -2.93 8.27
N GLY A 423 -3.93 -3.91 7.63
CA GLY A 423 -2.65 -3.75 6.96
C GLY A 423 -2.81 -3.64 5.45
N LYS A 424 -1.90 -2.91 4.80
CA LYS A 424 -1.83 -2.77 3.34
C LYS A 424 -1.79 -4.10 2.61
N ASN A 425 -1.24 -5.14 3.23
CA ASN A 425 -1.17 -6.47 2.66
C ASN A 425 -2.52 -7.23 2.62
N GLY A 426 -3.63 -6.58 2.98
CA GLY A 426 -4.99 -7.14 2.88
C GLY A 426 -5.45 -7.90 4.12
N PHE A 427 -4.64 -7.95 5.18
CA PHE A 427 -5.01 -8.59 6.43
C PHE A 427 -5.60 -7.59 7.44
N VAL A 428 -6.67 -8.00 8.12
CA VAL A 428 -7.17 -7.33 9.33
C VAL A 428 -6.85 -8.17 10.56
N VAL A 429 -6.00 -7.64 11.43
CA VAL A 429 -5.69 -8.23 12.74
C VAL A 429 -6.71 -7.75 13.76
N VAL A 430 -7.29 -8.68 14.52
CA VAL A 430 -8.22 -8.38 15.61
C VAL A 430 -7.53 -8.65 16.93
N LEU A 431 -7.46 -7.64 17.79
CA LEU A 431 -6.92 -7.75 19.14
C LEU A 431 -8.05 -7.72 20.16
N GLU A 432 -7.84 -8.38 21.29
CA GLU A 432 -8.59 -8.10 22.51
C GLU A 432 -8.05 -6.81 23.12
N ASP A 433 -8.94 -5.93 23.56
CA ASP A 433 -8.57 -4.76 24.32
C ASP A 433 -8.19 -5.15 25.77
N GLY A 434 -6.94 -4.92 26.15
CA GLY A 434 -6.43 -5.29 27.46
C GLY A 434 -5.03 -4.75 27.76
N ALA A 435 -4.58 -5.01 28.99
CA ALA A 435 -3.25 -4.63 29.49
C ALA A 435 -2.11 -5.47 28.91
N GLU A 436 -2.42 -6.51 28.13
CA GLU A 436 -1.47 -7.32 27.38
C GLU A 436 -1.95 -7.46 25.94
N LEU A 437 -1.01 -7.64 25.01
CA LEU A 437 -1.37 -7.88 23.62
C LEU A 437 -1.90 -9.32 23.46
N LYS A 438 -3.15 -9.43 23.01
CA LYS A 438 -3.76 -10.71 22.67
C LYS A 438 -4.44 -10.63 21.30
N VAL A 439 -3.91 -11.40 20.35
CA VAL A 439 -4.47 -11.53 19.00
C VAL A 439 -5.64 -12.51 19.03
N LEU A 440 -6.82 -12.05 18.65
CA LEU A 440 -8.04 -12.85 18.51
C LEU A 440 -8.18 -13.46 17.12
N GLY A 441 -7.63 -12.80 16.08
CA GLY A 441 -7.70 -13.28 14.71
C GLY A 441 -6.83 -12.49 13.74
N LYS A 442 -6.51 -13.12 12.61
CA LYS A 442 -5.83 -12.50 11.47
C LYS A 442 -6.58 -12.90 10.20
N ASN A 443 -7.23 -11.92 9.58
CA ASN A 443 -8.31 -12.14 8.62
C ASN A 443 -7.89 -11.63 7.24
N ASP A 444 -7.83 -12.51 6.24
CA ASP A 444 -7.44 -12.19 4.87
C ASP A 444 -8.63 -11.67 4.05
N MET A 445 -8.53 -10.45 3.54
CA MET A 445 -9.56 -9.84 2.69
C MET A 445 -9.26 -9.98 1.18
N GLY A 446 -8.12 -10.57 0.82
CA GLY A 446 -7.75 -10.91 -0.56
C GLY A 446 -7.30 -9.73 -1.43
N GLU A 447 -7.27 -8.51 -0.88
CA GLU A 447 -6.97 -7.26 -1.58
C GLU A 447 -6.37 -6.23 -0.61
N GLU A 448 -5.56 -5.29 -1.12
CA GLU A 448 -4.95 -4.20 -0.36
C GLU A 448 -5.98 -3.39 0.43
N ILE A 449 -5.63 -3.07 1.68
CA ILE A 449 -6.43 -2.20 2.55
C ILE A 449 -5.59 -1.00 2.97
N ILE A 450 -5.93 0.16 2.41
CA ILE A 450 -5.41 1.47 2.83
C ILE A 450 -6.44 2.20 3.70
N ALA A 451 -7.72 2.06 3.35
CA ALA A 451 -8.83 2.73 4.01
C ALA A 451 -9.04 2.20 5.43
N THR A 452 -9.38 3.11 6.36
CA THR A 452 -9.67 2.75 7.74
C THR A 452 -11.03 2.04 7.81
N PRO A 453 -11.16 0.86 8.47
CA PRO A 453 -12.44 0.20 8.62
C PRO A 453 -13.45 1.04 9.41
N SER A 454 -14.73 0.82 9.14
CA SER A 454 -15.83 1.53 9.80
C SER A 454 -16.75 0.55 10.52
N ILE A 455 -17.37 0.97 11.62
CA ILE A 455 -18.18 0.09 12.47
C ILE A 455 -19.55 0.71 12.71
N ALA A 456 -20.61 -0.04 12.44
CA ALA A 456 -21.97 0.36 12.76
C ALA A 456 -22.90 -0.87 12.82
N ASP A 457 -23.86 -0.87 13.74
CA ASP A 457 -24.92 -1.89 13.86
C ASP A 457 -24.39 -3.33 13.97
N GLY A 458 -23.31 -3.53 14.73
CA GLY A 458 -22.68 -4.84 14.90
C GLY A 458 -22.00 -5.36 13.62
N ARG A 459 -21.72 -4.47 12.66
CA ARG A 459 -21.07 -4.78 11.38
C ARG A 459 -19.77 -4.01 11.24
N LEU A 460 -18.82 -4.65 10.57
CA LEU A 460 -17.54 -4.05 10.17
C LEU A 460 -17.56 -3.85 8.65
N TYR A 461 -17.30 -2.61 8.22
CA TYR A 461 -17.23 -2.23 6.81
C TYR A 461 -15.76 -2.06 6.44
N ILE A 462 -15.26 -2.91 5.54
CA ILE A 462 -13.85 -2.93 5.13
C ILE A 462 -13.76 -2.51 3.66
N ARG A 463 -13.20 -1.33 3.42
CA ARG A 463 -12.87 -0.85 2.08
C ARG A 463 -11.48 -1.36 1.70
N THR A 464 -11.44 -2.38 0.87
CA THR A 464 -10.26 -2.76 0.07
C THR A 464 -10.13 -1.87 -1.16
N ARG A 465 -9.03 -1.97 -1.91
CA ARG A 465 -8.75 -1.12 -3.08
C ARG A 465 -9.93 -0.99 -4.06
N GLU A 466 -10.51 -2.10 -4.51
CA GLU A 466 -11.60 -2.11 -5.49
C GLU A 466 -12.97 -2.39 -4.88
N ASN A 467 -13.01 -3.02 -3.69
CA ASN A 467 -14.24 -3.51 -3.09
C ASN A 467 -14.54 -2.92 -1.70
N LEU A 468 -15.81 -2.96 -1.32
CA LEU A 468 -16.29 -2.72 0.04
C LEU A 468 -16.99 -3.99 0.55
N PHE A 469 -16.55 -4.49 1.70
CA PHE A 469 -17.11 -5.65 2.38
C PHE A 469 -17.91 -5.22 3.60
N CYS A 470 -19.05 -5.86 3.84
CA CYS A 470 -19.76 -5.79 5.11
C CYS A 470 -19.66 -7.13 5.83
N ILE A 471 -19.06 -7.11 7.02
CA ILE A 471 -18.72 -8.27 7.82
C ILE A 471 -19.58 -8.29 9.10
N ALA A 472 -20.17 -9.43 9.42
CA ALA A 472 -20.92 -9.63 10.67
C ALA A 472 -20.86 -11.08 11.14
N SER A 473 -21.02 -11.29 12.44
CA SER A 473 -21.09 -12.63 13.03
C SER A 473 -22.25 -13.44 12.43
N GLY A 474 -21.97 -14.61 11.88
CA GLY A 474 -22.99 -15.51 11.30
C GLY A 474 -23.37 -15.22 9.85
N GLY A 475 -22.62 -14.37 9.14
CA GLY A 475 -22.83 -14.14 7.70
C GLY A 475 -22.53 -15.38 6.85
N SER A 476 -23.53 -15.89 6.13
CA SER A 476 -23.40 -16.94 5.11
C SER A 476 -23.07 -16.35 3.73
N LYS A 477 -22.28 -17.08 2.91
CA LYS A 477 -21.75 -16.74 1.56
C LYS A 477 -22.34 -15.50 0.88
N ALA A 478 -21.46 -14.57 0.52
CA ALA A 478 -21.77 -13.29 -0.13
C ALA A 478 -22.72 -13.41 -1.33
N VAL A 479 -23.76 -12.57 -1.36
CA VAL A 479 -24.51 -12.25 -2.58
C VAL A 479 -23.80 -11.07 -3.25
N LEU A 480 -23.39 -11.23 -4.50
CA LEU A 480 -22.86 -10.13 -5.30
C LEU A 480 -24.01 -9.14 -5.56
N ALA A 481 -23.90 -7.92 -5.05
CA ALA A 481 -24.80 -6.84 -5.46
C ALA A 481 -24.41 -6.44 -6.90
N ASP A 482 -25.16 -6.92 -7.89
CA ASP A 482 -24.89 -6.70 -9.31
C ASP A 482 -24.90 -5.19 -9.62
N SER A 483 -23.73 -4.65 -9.94
CA SER A 483 -23.59 -3.36 -10.62
C SER A 483 -23.25 -3.64 -12.08
N ALA A 484 -24.24 -4.05 -12.87
CA ALA A 484 -24.06 -4.23 -14.32
C ALA A 484 -25.21 -3.60 -15.11
N ALA A 485 -24.88 -2.53 -15.83
CA ALA A 485 -25.53 -2.23 -17.09
C ALA A 485 -24.71 -2.87 -18.24
N VAL A 486 -25.26 -3.98 -18.77
CA VAL A 486 -25.22 -4.55 -20.14
C VAL A 486 -23.87 -4.74 -20.86
N ALA A 487 -23.52 -6.01 -21.13
CA ALA A 487 -23.00 -6.47 -22.43
C ALA A 487 -23.19 -8.01 -22.61
N ALA A 488 -23.61 -8.43 -23.82
CA ALA A 488 -24.05 -9.78 -24.19
C ALA A 488 -22.91 -10.78 -24.48
N PRO A 489 -23.16 -12.11 -24.50
CA PRO A 489 -22.11 -13.13 -24.63
C PRO A 489 -21.76 -13.46 -26.09
N VAL A 490 -20.49 -13.79 -26.36
CA VAL A 490 -20.01 -14.31 -27.64
C VAL A 490 -19.47 -15.73 -27.43
N GLU A 491 -19.98 -16.70 -28.18
CA GLU A 491 -19.47 -18.07 -28.28
C GLU A 491 -18.24 -18.15 -29.20
N MET A 492 -17.24 -18.96 -28.83
CA MET A 492 -16.06 -19.26 -29.66
C MET A 492 -16.14 -20.67 -30.26
N THR A 493 -16.16 -20.74 -31.59
CA THR A 493 -15.86 -21.95 -32.37
C THR A 493 -14.35 -22.06 -32.63
N LEU A 494 -13.76 -23.24 -32.35
CA LEU A 494 -12.38 -23.59 -32.75
C LEU A 494 -12.41 -24.53 -33.96
N SER A 495 -11.48 -24.30 -34.89
CA SER A 495 -11.13 -25.24 -35.97
C SER A 495 -9.64 -25.65 -35.89
N PRO A 496 -9.26 -26.83 -36.42
CA PRO A 496 -8.09 -27.62 -36.00
C PRO A 496 -6.92 -27.60 -36.99
N VAL A 497 -5.74 -28.14 -36.60
CA VAL A 497 -4.77 -29.00 -37.37
C VAL A 497 -3.39 -29.07 -36.66
N VAL A 498 -3.01 -30.21 -36.04
CA VAL A 498 -2.05 -31.30 -36.39
C VAL A 498 -0.53 -30.99 -36.35
N SER A 499 0.15 -31.42 -35.27
CA SER A 499 1.23 -32.44 -35.19
C SER A 499 1.83 -32.39 -33.78
N GLY A 500 2.02 -33.55 -33.15
CA GLY A 500 2.23 -33.64 -31.70
C GLY A 500 3.54 -33.01 -31.20
N ARG A 501 3.45 -32.07 -30.24
CA ARG A 501 4.64 -31.43 -29.62
C ARG A 501 5.21 -32.33 -28.51
N VAL A 502 6.54 -32.32 -28.33
CA VAL A 502 7.22 -32.98 -27.19
C VAL A 502 7.52 -31.96 -26.10
N TRP A 503 7.10 -32.24 -24.87
CA TRP A 503 7.40 -31.40 -23.71
C TRP A 503 8.60 -31.98 -22.94
N ASN A 504 9.73 -31.28 -22.97
CA ASN A 504 10.89 -31.59 -22.14
C ASN A 504 10.92 -30.66 -20.93
N GLY A 505 10.16 -31.01 -19.90
CA GLY A 505 10.04 -30.21 -18.67
C GLY A 505 10.90 -30.69 -17.52
N TYR A 506 11.85 -31.57 -17.79
CA TYR A 506 12.81 -32.04 -16.81
C TYR A 506 14.14 -31.32 -17.01
N THR A 507 14.16 -30.11 -16.49
CA THR A 507 15.38 -29.36 -16.28
C THR A 507 16.13 -30.11 -15.15
N GLY A 508 17.46 -30.26 -15.19
CA GLY A 508 18.27 -31.14 -14.31
C GLY A 508 18.17 -30.90 -12.79
N ASN A 509 17.17 -30.14 -12.36
CA ASN A 509 16.84 -29.77 -11.00
C ASN A 509 15.42 -30.31 -10.78
N ALA A 510 15.27 -31.46 -10.11
CA ALA A 510 13.99 -32.13 -9.85
C ALA A 510 12.96 -31.28 -9.05
N MET A 511 13.28 -30.03 -8.75
CA MET A 511 12.80 -29.32 -7.57
C MET A 511 11.45 -28.60 -7.79
N GLY A 512 10.97 -28.45 -9.03
CA GLY A 512 9.65 -27.83 -9.28
C GLY A 512 8.49 -28.82 -9.33
N GLN A 513 8.76 -30.06 -9.74
CA GLN A 513 7.73 -31.09 -9.96
C GLN A 513 7.30 -31.78 -8.65
N GLU A 514 8.13 -31.66 -7.60
CA GLU A 514 7.92 -32.16 -6.24
C GLU A 514 6.78 -31.45 -5.51
N SER A 515 6.70 -30.13 -5.69
CA SER A 515 5.70 -29.28 -5.03
C SER A 515 4.30 -29.43 -5.61
N TRP A 516 4.15 -30.05 -6.77
CA TRP A 516 2.83 -30.27 -7.35
C TRP A 516 2.13 -31.39 -6.60
N SER A 517 0.98 -31.05 -6.04
CA SER A 517 -0.05 -32.01 -5.68
C SER A 517 -0.49 -32.82 -6.92
N GLU A 518 -1.11 -33.97 -6.68
CA GLU A 518 -1.69 -34.79 -7.75
C GLU A 518 -2.61 -33.99 -8.67
N ALA A 519 -3.38 -33.05 -8.11
CA ALA A 519 -4.29 -32.19 -8.85
C ALA A 519 -3.56 -31.16 -9.72
N GLU A 520 -2.50 -30.54 -9.21
CA GLU A 520 -1.70 -29.55 -9.97
C GLU A 520 -0.94 -30.23 -11.12
N LEU A 521 -0.39 -31.41 -10.88
CA LEU A 521 0.28 -32.21 -11.90
C LEU A 521 -0.69 -32.61 -13.02
N GLU A 522 -1.89 -33.07 -12.65
CA GLU A 522 -2.96 -33.41 -13.59
C GLU A 522 -3.41 -32.19 -14.41
N GLN A 523 -3.70 -31.07 -13.75
CA GLN A 523 -4.08 -29.82 -14.40
C GLN A 523 -3.02 -29.35 -15.40
N ARG A 524 -1.73 -29.48 -15.05
CA ARG A 524 -0.61 -29.08 -15.90
C ARG A 524 -0.50 -29.99 -17.13
N LEU A 525 -0.62 -31.31 -16.96
CA LEU A 525 -0.61 -32.26 -18.07
C LEU A 525 -1.83 -32.07 -18.98
N GLU A 526 -3.01 -31.80 -18.44
CA GLU A 526 -4.19 -31.43 -19.25
C GLU A 526 -3.97 -30.14 -20.04
N GLN A 527 -3.33 -29.14 -19.44
CA GLN A 527 -2.98 -27.90 -20.12
C GLN A 527 -2.00 -28.14 -21.28
N LEU A 528 -0.99 -28.98 -21.08
CA LEU A 528 -0.06 -29.38 -22.15
C LEU A 528 -0.80 -30.08 -23.30
N LYS A 529 -1.78 -30.92 -22.99
CA LYS A 529 -2.62 -31.59 -23.99
C LYS A 529 -3.44 -30.59 -24.80
N LYS A 530 -4.04 -29.59 -24.13
CA LYS A 530 -4.75 -28.47 -24.77
C LYS A 530 -3.83 -27.63 -25.67
N LEU A 531 -2.54 -27.54 -25.33
CA LEU A 531 -1.51 -26.85 -26.12
C LEU A 531 -0.92 -27.71 -27.26
N GLY A 532 -1.45 -28.92 -27.49
CA GLY A 532 -1.05 -29.81 -28.59
C GLY A 532 0.19 -30.64 -28.32
N TYR A 533 0.64 -30.75 -27.07
CA TYR A 533 1.69 -31.69 -26.69
C TYR A 533 1.13 -33.10 -26.59
N THR A 534 1.82 -34.07 -27.19
CA THR A 534 1.44 -35.49 -27.20
C THR A 534 2.49 -36.39 -26.56
N THR A 535 3.71 -35.88 -26.36
CA THR A 535 4.85 -36.63 -25.82
C THR A 535 5.48 -35.84 -24.68
N VAL A 536 5.89 -36.50 -23.60
CA VAL A 536 6.68 -35.92 -22.52
C VAL A 536 8.03 -36.63 -22.41
N ALA A 537 9.10 -35.85 -22.34
CA ALA A 537 10.45 -36.36 -22.13
C ALA A 537 10.79 -36.31 -20.64
N VAL A 538 11.22 -37.45 -20.09
CA VAL A 538 11.51 -37.63 -18.67
C VAL A 538 12.88 -38.30 -18.52
N PRO A 539 13.78 -37.85 -17.63
CA PRO A 539 15.08 -38.44 -17.51
C PRO A 539 15.05 -39.85 -16.98
N GLY A 540 15.97 -40.66 -17.50
CA GLY A 540 16.10 -42.06 -17.09
C GLY A 540 16.75 -42.19 -15.72
N LYS A 541 17.66 -41.27 -15.38
CA LYS A 541 18.40 -41.24 -14.12
C LYS A 541 18.84 -39.81 -13.82
N ILE A 542 18.65 -39.36 -12.59
CA ILE A 542 19.16 -38.07 -12.10
C ILE A 542 19.99 -38.36 -10.87
N ALA A 543 21.24 -37.90 -10.88
CA ALA A 543 22.11 -38.04 -9.72
C ALA A 543 21.68 -37.04 -8.64
N PRO A 544 21.56 -37.45 -7.37
CA PRO A 544 21.34 -36.50 -6.30
C PRO A 544 22.51 -35.53 -6.19
N PHE A 545 22.24 -34.24 -6.05
CA PHE A 545 23.27 -33.28 -5.69
C PHE A 545 23.53 -33.33 -4.18
N ALA A 546 24.79 -33.09 -3.77
CA ALA A 546 25.15 -33.06 -2.36
C ALA A 546 24.41 -31.91 -1.65
N PRO A 547 23.94 -32.08 -0.39
CA PRO A 547 23.24 -31.03 0.35
C PRO A 547 23.97 -29.68 0.28
N ILE A 548 23.28 -28.66 -0.22
CA ILE A 548 23.86 -27.32 -0.36
C ILE A 548 23.64 -26.58 0.95
N ARG A 549 24.71 -26.04 1.52
CA ARG A 549 24.60 -25.26 2.75
C ARG A 549 23.83 -23.95 2.48
N VAL A 550 22.88 -23.56 3.31
CA VAL A 550 22.07 -22.33 3.12
C VAL A 550 21.91 -21.50 4.41
N ASP A 551 22.50 -21.91 5.53
CA ASP A 551 22.57 -21.10 6.74
C ASP A 551 23.56 -19.93 6.62
N GLY A 552 23.30 -18.88 7.41
CA GLY A 552 24.29 -17.85 7.75
C GLY A 552 24.44 -16.70 6.76
N ASP A 553 23.85 -16.77 5.57
CA ASP A 553 24.02 -15.77 4.52
C ASP A 553 22.70 -15.27 3.91
N THR A 554 22.85 -14.29 3.03
CA THR A 554 21.97 -13.21 2.63
C THR A 554 20.80 -13.67 1.76
N GLY A 555 19.60 -13.11 1.95
CA GLY A 555 18.34 -13.48 1.26
C GLY A 555 17.77 -14.87 1.62
N GLY A 556 18.65 -15.84 1.88
CA GLY A 556 18.33 -17.26 2.05
C GLY A 556 17.49 -17.59 3.29
N ARG A 557 17.59 -16.84 4.40
CA ARG A 557 16.74 -17.09 5.58
C ARG A 557 15.24 -17.06 5.24
N LYS A 558 14.84 -16.15 4.35
CA LYS A 558 13.45 -16.00 3.89
C LYS A 558 13.07 -17.12 2.92
N ALA A 559 13.90 -17.36 1.90
CA ALA A 559 13.64 -18.38 0.88
C ALA A 559 13.65 -19.82 1.43
N PHE A 560 14.54 -20.13 2.37
CA PHE A 560 14.73 -21.47 2.94
C PHE A 560 14.13 -21.65 4.33
N ARG A 561 13.32 -20.69 4.81
CA ARG A 561 12.56 -20.79 6.08
C ARG A 561 13.41 -21.18 7.30
N GLY A 562 14.66 -20.71 7.35
CA GLY A 562 15.60 -21.00 8.44
C GLY A 562 16.29 -22.38 8.37
N ALA A 563 16.13 -23.13 7.29
CA ALA A 563 16.90 -24.35 7.04
C ALA A 563 18.40 -24.05 6.99
N ARG A 564 19.23 -25.04 7.38
CA ARG A 564 20.69 -24.95 7.33
C ARG A 564 21.28 -25.57 6.07
N THR A 565 20.61 -26.57 5.55
CA THR A 565 20.93 -27.24 4.29
C THR A 565 19.70 -27.22 3.41
N PHE A 566 19.92 -27.13 2.12
CA PHE A 566 18.94 -27.37 1.10
C PHE A 566 19.28 -28.69 0.43
N GLU A 567 18.40 -29.66 0.63
CA GLU A 567 18.58 -31.04 0.20
C GLU A 567 17.77 -31.31 -1.05
N ASN A 568 18.28 -32.22 -1.87
CA ASN A 568 17.55 -32.70 -3.03
C ASN A 568 16.33 -33.49 -2.55
N PRO A 569 15.13 -33.23 -3.08
CA PRO A 569 13.97 -34.02 -2.71
C PRO A 569 13.95 -35.38 -3.51
N ASP A 570 13.04 -36.33 -3.22
CA ASP A 570 13.17 -37.75 -3.64
C ASP A 570 12.89 -37.96 -5.13
N VAL A 571 13.85 -37.54 -5.96
CA VAL A 571 13.81 -37.49 -7.43
C VAL A 571 13.30 -38.77 -8.09
N ALA A 572 13.59 -39.94 -7.51
CA ALA A 572 13.14 -41.22 -8.04
C ALA A 572 11.62 -41.37 -7.90
N ALA A 573 11.05 -40.95 -6.78
CA ALA A 573 9.62 -40.99 -6.53
C ALA A 573 8.83 -40.04 -7.44
N ILE A 574 9.29 -38.78 -7.64
CA ILE A 574 8.59 -37.81 -8.52
C ILE A 574 8.68 -38.22 -9.97
N THR A 575 9.85 -38.67 -10.41
CA THR A 575 10.04 -39.15 -11.78
C THR A 575 9.08 -40.31 -12.07
N THR A 576 8.93 -41.24 -11.12
CA THR A 576 7.99 -42.36 -11.23
C THR A 576 6.54 -41.87 -11.28
N ARG A 577 6.14 -41.03 -10.31
CA ARG A 577 4.79 -40.42 -10.24
C ARG A 577 4.42 -39.66 -11.51
N PHE A 578 5.36 -38.87 -12.05
CA PHE A 578 5.17 -38.09 -13.27
C PHE A 578 4.97 -38.99 -14.49
N ARG A 579 5.81 -40.03 -14.66
CA ARG A 579 5.68 -41.01 -15.75
C ARG A 579 4.32 -41.71 -15.73
N GLU A 580 3.89 -42.17 -14.54
CA GLU A 580 2.62 -42.87 -14.39
C GLU A 580 1.42 -41.96 -14.71
N LYS A 581 1.43 -40.71 -14.24
CA LYS A 581 0.34 -39.76 -14.46
C LYS A 581 0.26 -39.31 -15.92
N ALA A 582 1.40 -39.00 -16.54
CA ALA A 582 1.46 -38.63 -17.95
C ALA A 582 0.98 -39.76 -18.87
N ALA A 583 1.39 -41.01 -18.61
CA ALA A 583 0.91 -42.17 -19.34
C ALA A 583 -0.61 -42.35 -19.18
N LYS A 584 -1.17 -42.19 -17.97
CA LYS A 584 -2.63 -42.27 -17.72
C LYS A 584 -3.42 -41.20 -18.48
N LEU A 585 -2.86 -40.02 -18.69
CA LEU A 585 -3.48 -38.93 -19.45
C LEU A 585 -3.27 -39.04 -20.97
N GLY A 586 -2.61 -40.11 -21.44
CA GLY A 586 -2.44 -40.44 -22.86
C GLY A 586 -1.27 -39.73 -23.53
N PHE A 587 -0.25 -39.31 -22.77
CA PHE A 587 1.02 -38.87 -23.33
C PHE A 587 1.91 -40.06 -23.67
N GLU A 588 2.64 -39.98 -24.77
CA GLU A 588 3.82 -40.81 -24.99
C GLU A 588 4.94 -40.36 -24.05
N VAL A 589 5.50 -41.27 -23.26
CA VAL A 589 6.55 -40.95 -22.29
C VAL A 589 7.89 -41.46 -22.81
N VAL A 590 8.81 -40.56 -23.13
CA VAL A 590 10.14 -40.90 -23.66
C VAL A 590 11.23 -40.59 -22.65
N THR A 591 12.35 -41.31 -22.73
CA THR A 591 13.51 -41.06 -21.88
C THR A 591 14.48 -40.09 -22.56
N ALA A 592 14.94 -39.05 -21.84
CA ALA A 592 15.89 -38.05 -22.35
C ALA A 592 16.99 -37.72 -21.33
N ASP A 593 18.10 -37.15 -21.77
CA ASP A 593 19.17 -36.73 -20.85
C ASP A 593 18.78 -35.42 -20.11
N PRO A 594 19.22 -35.25 -18.84
CA PRO A 594 18.96 -34.01 -18.10
C PRO A 594 19.60 -32.80 -18.80
N VAL A 595 18.84 -31.72 -18.95
CA VAL A 595 19.34 -30.45 -19.50
C VAL A 595 19.79 -29.54 -18.35
N ALA A 596 21.03 -29.06 -18.41
CA ALA A 596 21.56 -28.09 -17.44
C ALA A 596 20.75 -26.79 -17.49
N VAL A 597 20.47 -26.21 -16.32
CA VAL A 597 19.54 -25.08 -16.19
C VAL A 597 20.31 -23.83 -15.88
N SER A 598 20.06 -22.79 -16.67
CA SER A 598 20.60 -21.47 -16.42
C SER A 598 19.92 -20.80 -15.22
N VAL A 599 20.68 -20.04 -14.43
CA VAL A 599 20.13 -19.09 -13.43
C VAL A 599 19.53 -17.85 -14.10
N LEU A 600 19.78 -17.65 -15.39
CA LEU A 600 19.16 -16.58 -16.18
C LEU A 600 17.77 -17.03 -16.68
N PRO A 601 16.71 -16.23 -16.47
CA PRO A 601 15.37 -16.57 -16.89
C PRO A 601 15.24 -16.47 -18.42
N GLY A 602 14.60 -17.46 -19.05
CA GLY A 602 14.29 -17.48 -20.49
C GLY A 602 12.89 -16.96 -20.82
N ASN A 603 12.56 -16.88 -22.12
CA ASN A 603 11.20 -16.66 -22.57
C ASN A 603 10.35 -17.93 -22.38
N GLU A 604 9.19 -17.76 -21.74
CA GLU A 604 8.29 -18.86 -21.38
C GLU A 604 7.13 -19.02 -22.37
N PHE A 605 7.01 -18.13 -23.37
CA PHE A 605 5.88 -18.07 -24.30
C PHE A 605 6.34 -18.04 -25.77
N PRO A 606 5.67 -18.79 -26.66
CA PRO A 606 6.06 -18.87 -28.07
C PRO A 606 5.70 -17.63 -28.87
N ASP A 607 4.64 -16.92 -28.47
CA ASP A 607 4.13 -15.72 -29.12
C ASP A 607 3.31 -14.84 -28.16
N GLU A 608 3.14 -13.57 -28.52
CA GLU A 608 2.36 -12.59 -27.76
C GLU A 608 0.92 -13.04 -27.56
N LYS A 609 0.32 -13.72 -28.54
CA LYS A 609 -1.07 -14.15 -28.49
C LYS A 609 -1.28 -15.20 -27.39
N THR A 610 -0.35 -16.15 -27.27
CA THR A 610 -0.34 -17.19 -26.25
C THR A 610 -0.12 -16.58 -24.86
N LEU A 611 0.80 -15.62 -24.75
CA LEU A 611 1.01 -14.86 -23.53
C LEU A 611 -0.25 -14.07 -23.14
N ALA A 612 -0.86 -13.35 -24.08
CA ALA A 612 -2.06 -12.53 -23.86
C ALA A 612 -3.27 -13.38 -23.47
N ALA A 613 -3.45 -14.56 -24.06
CA ALA A 613 -4.52 -15.48 -23.69
C ALA A 613 -4.45 -15.91 -22.21
N LEU A 614 -3.25 -16.00 -21.63
CA LEU A 614 -3.05 -16.32 -20.23
C LEU A 614 -3.07 -15.05 -19.35
N VAL A 615 -2.33 -14.03 -19.75
CA VAL A 615 -2.01 -12.86 -18.92
C VAL A 615 -3.10 -11.81 -18.96
N THR A 616 -3.76 -11.56 -20.09
CA THR A 616 -4.80 -10.51 -20.18
C THR A 616 -6.01 -10.80 -19.29
N PRO A 617 -6.55 -12.03 -19.23
CA PRO A 617 -7.66 -12.34 -18.31
C PRO A 617 -7.28 -12.23 -16.84
N LEU A 618 -6.02 -12.52 -16.49
CA LEU A 618 -5.52 -12.49 -15.11
C LEU A 618 -5.14 -11.07 -14.68
N CYS A 619 -4.27 -10.44 -15.47
CA CYS A 619 -3.56 -9.23 -15.12
C CYS A 619 -4.18 -7.96 -15.72
N GLY A 620 -5.10 -8.05 -16.68
CA GLY A 620 -5.72 -6.89 -17.34
C GLY A 620 -5.06 -6.52 -18.67
N GLU A 621 -5.72 -5.61 -19.39
CA GLU A 621 -5.30 -5.19 -20.73
C GLU A 621 -3.96 -4.47 -20.73
N GLY A 622 -3.18 -4.63 -21.80
CA GLY A 622 -1.88 -3.98 -21.98
C GLY A 622 -0.73 -4.53 -21.12
N VAL A 623 -0.99 -5.45 -20.18
CA VAL A 623 0.05 -6.13 -19.40
C VAL A 623 0.81 -7.14 -20.26
N ALA A 624 0.09 -7.96 -21.03
CA ALA A 624 0.68 -8.97 -21.89
C ALA A 624 1.64 -8.36 -22.92
N ALA A 625 1.28 -7.22 -23.52
CA ALA A 625 2.14 -6.50 -24.46
C ALA A 625 3.46 -6.03 -23.81
N ARG A 626 3.40 -5.55 -22.56
CA ARG A 626 4.61 -5.15 -21.82
C ARG A 626 5.48 -6.34 -21.47
N MET A 627 4.87 -7.42 -20.97
CA MET A 627 5.60 -8.66 -20.70
C MET A 627 6.22 -9.21 -21.98
N TRP A 628 5.54 -9.10 -23.12
CA TRP A 628 6.04 -9.54 -24.42
C TRP A 628 7.29 -8.78 -24.86
N LEU A 629 7.30 -7.45 -24.73
CA LEU A 629 8.50 -6.64 -25.00
C LEU A 629 9.69 -7.06 -24.13
N GLY A 630 9.43 -7.38 -22.85
CA GLY A 630 10.46 -7.91 -21.97
C GLY A 630 10.99 -9.27 -22.42
N PHE A 631 10.10 -10.19 -22.78
CA PHE A 631 10.49 -11.52 -23.28
C PHE A 631 11.23 -11.46 -24.63
N GLN A 632 10.90 -10.52 -25.51
CA GLN A 632 11.67 -10.29 -26.74
C GLN A 632 13.10 -9.83 -26.45
N ALA A 633 13.32 -9.02 -25.41
CA ALA A 633 14.66 -8.65 -24.99
C ALA A 633 15.42 -9.87 -24.43
N VAL A 634 14.74 -10.72 -23.66
CA VAL A 634 15.31 -11.98 -23.15
C VAL A 634 15.67 -12.95 -24.29
N ASP A 635 14.84 -13.09 -25.33
CA ASP A 635 15.15 -13.92 -26.49
C ASP A 635 16.38 -13.45 -27.25
N LYS A 636 16.53 -12.13 -27.42
CA LYS A 636 17.75 -11.55 -28.01
C LYS A 636 18.98 -11.86 -27.15
N ALA A 637 18.85 -11.69 -25.84
CA ALA A 637 19.94 -12.00 -24.90
C ALA A 637 20.31 -13.48 -24.95
N ALA A 638 19.33 -14.38 -25.00
CA ALA A 638 19.54 -15.82 -25.08
C ALA A 638 20.29 -16.23 -26.37
N ARG A 639 20.00 -15.60 -27.51
CA ARG A 639 20.74 -15.83 -28.76
C ARG A 639 22.19 -15.38 -28.65
N LEU A 640 22.43 -14.18 -28.12
CA LEU A 640 23.79 -13.66 -27.91
C LEU A 640 24.59 -14.56 -26.94
N ILE A 641 23.96 -15.02 -25.86
CA ILE A 641 24.57 -15.97 -24.93
C ILE A 641 24.88 -17.29 -25.65
N ALA A 642 23.95 -17.85 -26.42
CA ALA A 642 24.16 -19.10 -27.13
C ALA A 642 25.27 -19.01 -28.20
N GLU A 643 25.45 -17.85 -28.82
CA GLU A 643 26.50 -17.61 -29.82
C GLU A 643 27.88 -17.41 -29.21
N ASN A 644 27.97 -16.81 -28.01
CA ASN A 644 29.25 -16.38 -27.42
C ASN A 644 29.69 -17.19 -26.21
N ASP A 645 28.77 -17.51 -25.28
CA ASP A 645 29.06 -18.23 -24.04
C ASP A 645 27.83 -18.99 -23.53
N PRO A 646 27.54 -20.19 -24.08
CA PRO A 646 26.40 -21.01 -23.68
C PRO A 646 26.38 -21.38 -22.20
N ALA A 647 27.52 -21.26 -21.51
CA ALA A 647 27.68 -21.59 -20.09
C ALA A 647 27.47 -20.39 -19.15
N LEU A 648 27.22 -19.17 -19.66
CA LEU A 648 27.19 -17.91 -18.87
C LEU A 648 26.35 -17.97 -17.58
N GLY A 649 25.21 -18.64 -17.62
CA GLY A 649 24.31 -18.78 -16.48
C GLY A 649 24.22 -20.20 -15.93
N ILE A 650 25.04 -21.15 -16.41
CA ILE A 650 24.98 -22.53 -15.92
C ILE A 650 25.80 -22.63 -14.63
N PRO A 651 25.21 -23.06 -13.50
CA PRO A 651 25.94 -23.20 -12.25
C PRO A 651 27.11 -24.18 -12.37
N ALA A 652 28.31 -23.69 -12.07
CA ALA A 652 29.55 -24.46 -11.99
C ALA A 652 30.47 -23.81 -10.94
N PRO A 653 31.37 -24.56 -10.29
CA PRO A 653 32.27 -24.00 -9.26
C PRO A 653 33.07 -22.76 -9.71
N ASP A 654 33.34 -22.64 -11.00
CA ASP A 654 34.09 -21.54 -11.62
C ASP A 654 33.20 -20.52 -12.37
N MET A 655 31.87 -20.60 -12.24
CA MET A 655 30.87 -19.80 -12.96
C MET A 655 31.19 -18.29 -12.93
N ILE A 656 31.66 -17.78 -11.78
CA ILE A 656 32.05 -16.37 -11.61
C ILE A 656 33.55 -16.15 -11.83
N THR A 657 34.41 -17.03 -11.31
CA THR A 657 35.87 -16.81 -11.29
C THR A 657 36.50 -16.89 -12.68
N ARG A 658 35.91 -17.64 -13.62
CA ARG A 658 36.42 -17.70 -15.00
C ARG A 658 36.43 -16.34 -15.70
N HIS A 659 35.52 -15.44 -15.32
CA HIS A 659 35.46 -14.07 -15.87
C HIS A 659 36.56 -13.15 -15.34
N LEU A 660 37.01 -13.39 -14.10
CA LEU A 660 38.22 -12.73 -13.57
C LEU A 660 39.49 -13.27 -14.23
N ASN A 661 39.51 -14.57 -14.51
CA ASN A 661 40.65 -15.24 -15.15
C ASN A 661 40.76 -14.97 -16.65
N ALA A 662 39.72 -14.40 -17.27
CA ALA A 662 39.73 -14.03 -18.69
C ALA A 662 40.78 -12.97 -19.01
N GLY A 663 41.16 -12.11 -18.05
CA GLY A 663 42.21 -11.10 -18.23
C GLY A 663 41.86 -9.96 -19.20
N GLU A 664 40.60 -9.89 -19.63
CA GLU A 664 40.12 -8.97 -20.66
C GLU A 664 38.93 -8.15 -20.15
N ALA A 665 38.78 -6.94 -20.69
CA ALA A 665 37.65 -6.07 -20.41
C ALA A 665 36.32 -6.73 -20.82
N PRO A 666 35.18 -6.28 -20.28
CA PRO A 666 33.89 -6.89 -20.60
C PRO A 666 33.62 -6.86 -22.12
N PRO A 667 33.36 -8.01 -22.76
CA PRO A 667 33.11 -8.03 -24.20
C PRO A 667 31.80 -7.33 -24.53
N ALA A 668 31.71 -6.72 -25.73
CA ALA A 668 30.57 -5.91 -26.13
C ALA A 668 29.23 -6.69 -26.06
N TRP A 669 29.23 -7.97 -26.44
CA TRP A 669 28.03 -8.82 -26.37
C TRP A 669 27.52 -9.00 -24.93
N LEU A 670 28.41 -9.02 -23.92
CA LEU A 670 28.03 -9.15 -22.52
C LEU A 670 27.37 -7.86 -22.01
N VAL A 671 27.90 -6.70 -22.41
CA VAL A 671 27.29 -5.39 -22.11
C VAL A 671 25.91 -5.27 -22.76
N GLU A 672 25.76 -5.77 -23.98
CA GLU A 672 24.47 -5.83 -24.69
C GLU A 672 23.48 -6.76 -24.00
N VAL A 673 23.89 -7.98 -23.63
CA VAL A 673 23.08 -8.93 -22.86
C VAL A 673 22.59 -8.30 -21.55
N LYS A 674 23.46 -7.59 -20.83
CA LYS A 674 23.07 -6.84 -19.63
C LYS A 674 22.01 -5.78 -19.92
N GLY A 675 22.19 -4.99 -20.99
CA GLY A 675 21.22 -3.97 -21.42
C GLY A 675 19.85 -4.57 -21.78
N LEU A 676 19.85 -5.76 -22.38
CA LEU A 676 18.63 -6.50 -22.71
C LEU A 676 17.90 -6.99 -21.45
N TYR A 677 18.61 -7.53 -20.45
CA TYR A 677 17.98 -7.89 -19.17
C TYR A 677 17.51 -6.67 -18.36
N ALA A 678 18.20 -5.53 -18.45
CA ALA A 678 17.71 -4.27 -17.87
C ALA A 678 16.42 -3.80 -18.57
N THR A 679 16.35 -3.92 -19.89
CA THR A 679 15.13 -3.63 -20.66
C THR A 679 13.99 -4.57 -20.26
N ALA A 680 14.26 -5.87 -20.16
CA ALA A 680 13.30 -6.86 -19.71
C ALA A 680 12.79 -6.57 -18.29
N MET A 681 13.69 -6.27 -17.36
CA MET A 681 13.35 -5.87 -15.99
C MET A 681 12.42 -4.65 -15.98
N ASN A 682 12.76 -3.58 -16.72
CA ASN A 682 11.96 -2.36 -16.78
C ASN A 682 10.57 -2.62 -17.37
N GLU A 683 10.46 -3.43 -18.43
CA GLU A 683 9.17 -3.78 -19.03
C GLU A 683 8.35 -4.68 -18.10
N MET A 684 8.96 -5.60 -17.35
CA MET A 684 8.26 -6.40 -16.35
C MET A 684 7.78 -5.58 -15.15
N TYR A 685 8.54 -4.57 -14.72
CA TYR A 685 8.08 -3.61 -13.72
C TYR A 685 6.94 -2.72 -14.24
N ARG A 686 7.00 -2.29 -15.51
CA ARG A 686 5.90 -1.58 -16.19
C ARG A 686 4.66 -2.46 -16.39
N ALA A 687 4.86 -3.75 -16.63
CA ALA A 687 3.77 -4.73 -16.67
C ALA A 687 3.15 -4.89 -15.27
N ASN A 688 3.97 -4.93 -14.22
CA ASN A 688 3.51 -5.00 -12.84
C ASN A 688 2.73 -3.76 -12.40
N THR A 689 3.14 -2.56 -12.78
CA THR A 689 2.38 -1.34 -12.48
C THR A 689 1.02 -1.31 -13.17
N ARG A 690 0.93 -1.89 -14.39
CA ARG A 690 -0.30 -2.03 -15.16
C ARG A 690 -1.17 -3.23 -14.75
N ALA A 691 -0.60 -4.18 -14.01
CA ALA A 691 -1.30 -5.39 -13.62
C ALA A 691 -2.38 -5.09 -12.57
N ARG A 692 -3.54 -5.73 -12.76
CA ARG A 692 -4.60 -5.86 -11.76
C ARG A 692 -4.00 -6.35 -10.46
N GLU A 693 -4.49 -5.80 -9.36
CA GLU A 693 -3.86 -5.95 -8.05
C GLU A 693 -3.68 -7.41 -7.61
N GLY A 694 -4.70 -8.25 -7.76
CA GLY A 694 -4.64 -9.69 -7.44
C GLY A 694 -3.66 -10.50 -8.30
N SER A 695 -3.13 -9.91 -9.38
CA SER A 695 -2.13 -10.53 -10.25
C SER A 695 -0.78 -9.80 -10.24
N ARG A 696 -0.62 -8.75 -9.42
CA ARG A 696 0.67 -8.06 -9.24
C ARG A 696 1.72 -8.98 -8.64
N SER A 697 1.35 -9.91 -7.79
CA SER A 697 2.30 -10.91 -7.30
C SER A 697 2.94 -11.68 -8.45
N PHE A 698 2.15 -12.08 -9.47
CA PHE A 698 2.60 -12.79 -10.68
C PHE A 698 3.52 -11.95 -11.56
N THR A 699 3.17 -10.70 -11.85
CA THR A 699 4.01 -9.83 -12.67
C THR A 699 5.25 -9.32 -11.93
N LEU A 700 5.14 -9.06 -10.62
CA LEU A 700 6.28 -8.75 -9.74
C LEU A 700 7.25 -9.93 -9.64
N TYR A 701 6.76 -11.17 -9.65
CA TYR A 701 7.63 -12.36 -9.70
C TYR A 701 8.52 -12.34 -10.95
N GLN A 702 7.93 -12.07 -12.12
CA GLN A 702 8.71 -11.96 -13.36
C GLN A 702 9.69 -10.78 -13.31
N ALA A 703 9.28 -9.64 -12.75
CA ALA A 703 10.16 -8.48 -12.58
C ALA A 703 11.38 -8.78 -11.68
N LYS A 704 11.16 -9.46 -10.55
CA LYS A 704 12.21 -9.82 -9.59
C LYS A 704 13.19 -10.85 -10.15
N ARG A 705 12.73 -11.78 -11.00
CA ARG A 705 13.64 -12.70 -11.74
C ARG A 705 14.54 -11.96 -12.73
N MET A 706 14.00 -10.98 -13.45
CA MET A 706 14.78 -10.15 -14.38
C MET A 706 15.77 -9.24 -13.63
N GLU A 707 15.38 -8.72 -12.47
CA GLU A 707 16.27 -7.94 -11.59
C GLU A 707 17.42 -8.79 -11.04
N SER A 708 17.15 -10.03 -10.62
CA SER A 708 18.20 -10.98 -10.24
C SER A 708 19.20 -11.24 -11.37
N ALA A 709 18.70 -11.46 -12.59
CA ALA A 709 19.53 -11.67 -13.78
C ALA A 709 20.40 -10.46 -14.12
N PHE A 710 19.83 -9.25 -14.03
CA PHE A 710 20.56 -8.00 -14.23
C PHE A 710 21.70 -7.84 -13.22
N HIS A 711 21.45 -8.11 -11.94
CA HIS A 711 22.48 -8.05 -10.91
C HIS A 711 23.56 -9.13 -11.06
N PHE A 712 23.18 -10.33 -11.49
CA PHE A 712 24.15 -11.37 -11.84
C PHE A 712 25.08 -10.92 -12.97
N LEU A 713 24.54 -10.33 -14.04
CA LEU A 713 25.33 -9.82 -15.16
C LEU A 713 26.21 -8.62 -14.76
N ASN A 714 25.74 -7.74 -13.87
CA ASN A 714 26.58 -6.69 -13.27
C ASN A 714 27.78 -7.28 -12.52
N ALA A 715 27.59 -8.39 -11.80
CA ALA A 715 28.69 -9.04 -11.12
C ALA A 715 29.72 -9.57 -12.11
N ILE A 716 29.29 -10.23 -13.19
CA ILE A 716 30.18 -10.73 -14.24
C ILE A 716 30.95 -9.58 -14.91
N GLU A 717 30.29 -8.47 -15.23
CA GLU A 717 30.96 -7.29 -15.79
C GLU A 717 32.01 -6.72 -14.83
N ALA A 718 31.70 -6.67 -13.53
CA ALA A 718 32.64 -6.23 -12.51
C ALA A 718 33.84 -7.18 -12.39
N MET A 719 33.66 -8.50 -12.55
CA MET A 719 34.77 -9.46 -12.63
C MET A 719 35.71 -9.19 -13.81
N HIS A 720 35.16 -8.87 -14.98
CA HIS A 720 35.96 -8.49 -16.14
C HIS A 720 36.69 -7.15 -15.93
N LYS A 721 36.07 -6.16 -15.30
CA LYS A 721 36.74 -4.90 -14.92
C LYS A 721 37.90 -5.13 -13.96
N ALA A 722 37.69 -5.99 -12.95
CA ALA A 722 38.73 -6.40 -12.02
C ALA A 722 39.89 -7.14 -12.68
N ALA A 723 39.61 -7.87 -13.76
CA ALA A 723 40.62 -8.57 -14.56
C ALA A 723 41.45 -7.61 -15.41
N ALA A 724 40.80 -6.64 -16.04
CA ALA A 724 41.41 -5.75 -17.03
C ALA A 724 42.21 -4.59 -16.41
N ASP A 725 41.87 -4.15 -15.21
CA ASP A 725 42.49 -3.00 -14.56
C ASP A 725 42.84 -3.28 -13.10
N ALA A 726 44.15 -3.38 -12.83
CA ALA A 726 44.69 -3.62 -11.50
C ALA A 726 44.41 -2.47 -10.52
N THR A 727 44.22 -1.24 -10.99
CA THR A 727 44.03 -0.05 -10.15
C THR A 727 42.66 -0.02 -9.49
N ILE A 728 41.63 -0.51 -10.17
CA ILE A 728 40.24 -0.61 -9.68
C ILE A 728 39.84 -2.03 -9.27
N ARG A 729 40.80 -2.97 -9.23
CA ARG A 729 40.52 -4.40 -9.01
C ARG A 729 39.78 -4.66 -7.69
N ALA A 730 40.25 -4.08 -6.59
CA ALA A 730 39.63 -4.27 -5.28
C ALA A 730 38.20 -3.70 -5.22
N GLU A 731 37.99 -2.51 -5.80
CA GLU A 731 36.66 -1.89 -5.90
C GLU A 731 35.71 -2.73 -6.77
N SER A 732 36.20 -3.21 -7.92
CA SER A 732 35.43 -4.03 -8.86
C SER A 732 35.06 -5.40 -8.27
N LEU A 733 35.95 -6.04 -7.51
CA LEU A 733 35.64 -7.28 -6.78
C LEU A 733 34.60 -7.06 -5.69
N THR A 734 34.66 -5.92 -4.99
CA THR A 734 33.64 -5.52 -3.99
C THR A 734 32.29 -5.32 -4.67
N ALA A 735 32.25 -4.59 -5.79
CA ALA A 735 31.05 -4.37 -6.59
C ALA A 735 30.46 -5.68 -7.15
N ALA A 736 31.32 -6.65 -7.51
CA ALA A 736 30.88 -7.98 -7.94
C ALA A 736 30.18 -8.74 -6.81
N GLN A 737 30.76 -8.71 -5.61
CA GLN A 737 30.19 -9.34 -4.42
C GLN A 737 28.84 -8.71 -4.02
N GLU A 738 28.75 -7.38 -4.02
CA GLU A 738 27.50 -6.65 -3.75
C GLU A 738 26.43 -6.93 -4.81
N SER A 739 26.83 -7.02 -6.08
CA SER A 739 25.90 -7.35 -7.16
C SER A 739 25.34 -8.76 -7.02
N LEU A 740 26.15 -9.76 -6.66
CA LEU A 740 25.65 -11.12 -6.38
C LEU A 740 24.75 -11.17 -5.14
N TYR A 741 25.07 -10.39 -4.10
CA TYR A 741 24.20 -10.22 -2.94
C TYR A 741 22.83 -9.67 -3.34
N ASN A 742 22.79 -8.65 -4.19
CA ASN A 742 21.56 -8.06 -4.69
C ASN A 742 20.77 -9.03 -5.58
N ALA A 743 21.46 -9.82 -6.42
CA ALA A 743 20.82 -10.87 -7.23
C ALA A 743 20.11 -11.89 -6.34
N LEU A 744 20.79 -12.40 -5.31
CA LEU A 744 20.23 -13.36 -4.37
C LEU A 744 19.01 -12.81 -3.62
N ASN A 745 19.05 -11.55 -3.18
CA ASN A 745 17.92 -10.92 -2.48
C ASN A 745 16.72 -10.70 -3.40
N ALA A 746 16.95 -10.20 -4.62
CA ALA A 746 15.90 -9.95 -5.59
C ALA A 746 15.11 -11.24 -5.91
N TRP A 747 15.81 -12.36 -6.14
CA TRP A 747 15.15 -13.64 -6.40
C TRP A 747 14.51 -14.21 -5.12
N SER A 748 15.18 -14.12 -3.97
CA SER A 748 14.64 -14.60 -2.69
C SER A 748 13.33 -13.92 -2.28
N ASP A 749 13.14 -12.65 -2.66
CA ASP A 749 11.92 -11.90 -2.39
C ASP A 749 10.71 -12.42 -3.14
N ALA A 750 10.94 -13.10 -4.27
CA ALA A 750 9.89 -13.59 -5.15
C ALA A 750 9.81 -15.12 -5.21
N ALA A 751 10.72 -15.86 -4.56
CA ALA A 751 10.80 -17.32 -4.63
C ALA A 751 9.49 -18.01 -4.21
N ARG A 752 8.94 -18.86 -5.09
CA ARG A 752 7.62 -19.50 -4.92
C ARG A 752 7.73 -20.98 -4.62
N ASP A 753 8.63 -21.66 -5.30
CA ASP A 753 8.74 -23.12 -5.28
C ASP A 753 10.18 -23.57 -4.97
N SER A 754 10.39 -24.89 -4.96
CA SER A 754 11.72 -25.43 -4.70
C SER A 754 12.66 -25.31 -5.92
N SER A 755 12.17 -25.04 -7.13
CA SER A 755 13.03 -24.68 -8.28
C SER A 755 13.68 -23.32 -8.06
N ASP A 756 12.91 -22.31 -7.65
CA ASP A 756 13.44 -20.99 -7.31
C ASP A 756 14.48 -21.10 -6.19
N ARG A 757 14.15 -21.84 -5.12
CA ARG A 757 15.08 -22.10 -4.01
C ARG A 757 16.33 -22.83 -4.46
N GLY A 758 16.21 -23.77 -5.39
CA GLY A 758 17.34 -24.48 -5.98
C GLY A 758 18.28 -23.57 -6.77
N ALA A 759 17.75 -22.70 -7.62
CA ALA A 759 18.55 -21.74 -8.36
C ALA A 759 19.24 -20.74 -7.42
N ILE A 760 18.55 -20.28 -6.37
CA ILE A 760 19.13 -19.43 -5.32
C ILE A 760 20.26 -20.17 -4.58
N ALA A 761 20.07 -21.45 -4.25
CA ALA A 761 21.09 -22.26 -3.56
C ALA A 761 22.35 -22.41 -4.42
N LEU A 762 22.19 -22.71 -5.71
CA LEU A 762 23.29 -22.86 -6.66
C LEU A 762 24.02 -21.55 -6.91
N LEU A 763 23.29 -20.44 -7.09
CA LEU A 763 23.88 -19.10 -7.24
C LEU A 763 24.66 -18.67 -6.00
N ASN A 764 24.16 -19.01 -4.81
CA ASN A 764 24.85 -18.72 -3.56
C ASN A 764 26.14 -19.55 -3.41
N GLU A 765 26.06 -20.85 -3.66
CA GLU A 765 27.19 -21.79 -3.50
C GLU A 765 28.30 -21.55 -4.52
N HIS A 766 27.93 -21.42 -5.80
CA HIS A 766 28.89 -21.31 -6.90
C HIS A 766 29.23 -19.87 -7.29
N GLY A 767 28.50 -18.88 -6.78
CA GLY A 767 28.77 -17.46 -7.01
C GLY A 767 29.21 -16.74 -5.75
N TYR A 768 28.25 -16.34 -4.92
CA TYR A 768 28.49 -15.42 -3.80
C TYR A 768 29.52 -15.96 -2.79
N ARG A 769 29.44 -17.23 -2.42
CA ARG A 769 30.38 -17.83 -1.45
C ARG A 769 31.78 -18.01 -1.99
N VAL A 770 31.92 -18.30 -3.29
CA VAL A 770 33.24 -18.40 -3.92
C VAL A 770 33.97 -17.07 -3.78
N LEU A 771 33.30 -15.95 -4.11
CA LEU A 771 33.88 -14.61 -3.93
C LEU A 771 34.17 -14.28 -2.47
N LYS A 772 33.22 -14.56 -1.56
CA LYS A 772 33.39 -14.28 -0.14
C LYS A 772 34.58 -15.06 0.46
N LYS A 773 34.79 -16.30 0.02
CA LYS A 773 35.92 -17.13 0.46
C LYS A 773 37.25 -16.58 -0.06
N GLN A 774 37.32 -16.21 -1.34
CA GLN A 774 38.53 -15.61 -1.93
C GLN A 774 38.88 -14.28 -1.26
N ALA A 775 37.89 -13.40 -1.05
CA ALA A 775 38.07 -12.15 -0.33
C ALA A 775 38.60 -12.35 1.11
N ALA A 776 38.11 -13.38 1.82
CA ALA A 776 38.61 -13.72 3.15
C ALA A 776 40.03 -14.31 3.16
N GLN A 777 40.48 -14.86 2.03
CA GLN A 777 41.83 -15.39 1.82
C GLN A 777 42.82 -14.34 1.29
N GLY A 778 42.34 -13.15 0.91
CA GLY A 778 43.15 -12.08 0.34
C GLY A 778 43.57 -12.33 -1.11
N GLU A 779 42.88 -13.25 -1.81
CA GLU A 779 43.13 -13.66 -3.20
C GLU A 779 42.20 -12.96 -4.21
#